data_AF-A0A2A9CYI6-F1
#
_entry.id   AF-A0A2A9CYI6-F1
#
_cell.length_a   1.000
_cell.length_b   1.000
_cell.length_c   1.000
_cell.angle_alpha   90.00
_cell.angle_beta   90.00
_cell.angle_gamma   90.00
#
_symmetry.space_group_name_H-M   'P 1'
#
loop_
_entity.id
_entity.type
_entity.pdbx_description
1 polymer ?
#
loop_
_entity_poly.entity_id
_entity_poly.type
_entity_poly.pdbx_seq_one_letter_code
_entity_poly.pdbx_strand_id
1 'polypeptide(L)'
;MVPTTTAYDRLLDALREAGKRVETRGDRAMAQCPAHDDGRPSLSLTAGDGRALVYCHAGCTTEDIAGALGWTMRELFDDPRGKTYEYRDAGGLTTIRTVTRTPEKRFRQAGQTRGASPLYRLPEVAQAVAEGRVVHLTEGEQDADTAFVMGGTGTTAPQGATNFHLADVEPLRGGHVVAVVDRDAAGEKWAGIVAEKLAGIVASLAFVEAAHGKDLSDHYAAGGTLGTLAARQAPQEAQEAPQEAPGSTWAPVDLDGILDALQAGTLERPRPTVGSLDGGSALFYAGRVNGLAGESGGGKTWAALAAVAQELEAGNGVAFVDLEDDAAGILSRLLDLGTDPEAIRARFAYVHPDQRLTEADREHMGMLLDSLRPSLVVIDSTGEGLALEGANPNADEEVARWFRILPRWVADQGPAVVILDHVTKADSEGLWPIGSQRKRAAISGAQYMLRVVKPFDRTTAGYARLVAAKDRSGNYRAGQHVADLRVSPGPDGVEVALVAAIERDPAEPFRPTTLMERVSKALEDAEAPLSYRSIEGAVTGRKGAARAALDVLVAEGFVSVEDGARNAKMHTLTRAYRQADDPQSDTYTGGGHSTEKVPPIECLTVPRPRDGDGGRTVKASPGDSRGTVGDGGTVTPIPSRSPACPECAEPLDGPGYTSRCRPNHTGGSRP
;
A
#
# COMPACT_ATOMS: atom_id res chain seq x y z
N MET A 1 33.08 -24.35 42.82
CA MET A 1 32.62 -23.73 44.07
C MET A 1 31.35 -22.96 43.72
N VAL A 2 30.19 -23.45 44.16
CA VAL A 2 28.92 -22.71 44.04
C VAL A 2 29.06 -21.49 44.95
N PRO A 3 28.78 -20.26 44.50
CA PRO A 3 28.78 -19.11 45.40
C PRO A 3 27.78 -19.38 46.53
N THR A 4 28.24 -19.28 47.78
CA THR A 4 27.49 -19.65 48.99
C THR A 4 26.30 -18.73 49.29
N THR A 5 26.02 -17.76 48.41
CA THR A 5 25.03 -16.70 48.61
C THR A 5 24.38 -16.41 47.25
N THR A 6 23.06 -16.53 47.18
CA THR A 6 22.30 -16.27 45.94
C THR A 6 22.24 -14.78 45.64
N ALA A 7 21.91 -14.41 44.40
CA ALA A 7 21.66 -13.01 44.03
C ALA A 7 20.52 -12.40 44.86
N TYR A 8 19.52 -13.20 45.22
CA TYR A 8 18.43 -12.77 46.10
C TYR A 8 18.94 -12.40 47.49
N ASP A 9 19.78 -13.25 48.10
CA ASP A 9 20.36 -12.98 49.41
C ASP A 9 21.23 -11.72 49.39
N ARG A 10 22.09 -11.58 48.37
CA ARG A 10 22.92 -10.37 48.18
C ARG A 10 22.06 -9.11 48.06
N LEU A 11 20.92 -9.20 47.39
CA LEU A 11 20.03 -8.05 47.17
C LEU A 11 19.34 -7.63 48.47
N LEU A 12 18.90 -8.60 49.28
CA LEU A 12 18.34 -8.30 50.61
C LEU A 12 19.36 -7.60 51.50
N ASP A 13 20.61 -8.06 51.48
CA ASP A 13 21.68 -7.47 52.29
C ASP A 13 22.03 -6.06 51.81
N ALA A 14 22.15 -5.84 50.49
CA ALA A 14 22.40 -4.51 49.93
C ALA A 14 21.29 -3.50 50.28
N LEU A 15 20.02 -3.91 50.29
CA LEU A 15 18.92 -3.03 50.67
C LEU A 15 18.96 -2.68 52.17
N ARG A 16 19.32 -3.63 53.03
CA ARG A 16 19.51 -3.38 54.47
C ARG A 16 20.68 -2.43 54.72
N GLU A 17 21.79 -2.62 54.02
CA GLU A 17 22.97 -1.75 54.08
C GLU A 17 22.67 -0.33 53.59
N ALA A 18 21.80 -0.19 52.57
CA ALA A 18 21.29 1.09 52.09
C ALA A 18 20.26 1.75 53.04
N GLY A 19 20.01 1.17 54.22
CA GLY A 19 19.09 1.70 55.23
C GLY A 19 17.60 1.56 54.87
N LYS A 20 17.28 0.73 53.86
CA LYS A 20 15.89 0.48 53.46
C LYS A 20 15.25 -0.54 54.39
N ARG A 21 13.98 -0.33 54.75
CA ARG A 21 13.22 -1.35 55.50
C ARG A 21 12.96 -2.55 54.59
N VAL A 22 13.23 -3.76 55.08
CA VAL A 22 13.04 -5.03 54.38
C VAL A 22 12.28 -5.99 55.28
N GLU A 23 11.18 -6.55 54.78
CA GLU A 23 10.31 -7.52 55.45
C GLU A 23 10.30 -8.82 54.65
N THR A 24 10.96 -9.86 55.17
CA THR A 24 11.10 -11.16 54.49
C THR A 24 9.98 -12.14 54.88
N ARG A 25 9.50 -12.91 53.91
CA ARG A 25 8.55 -14.02 54.07
C ARG A 25 8.92 -15.18 53.13
N GLY A 26 9.72 -16.11 53.64
CA GLY A 26 10.18 -17.26 52.85
C GLY A 26 11.09 -16.83 51.70
N ASP A 27 10.72 -17.21 50.48
CA ASP A 27 11.38 -16.89 49.21
C ASP A 27 11.01 -15.51 48.64
N ARG A 28 10.21 -14.73 49.38
CA ARG A 28 9.78 -13.38 49.02
C ARG A 28 10.14 -12.34 50.08
N ALA A 29 10.25 -11.08 49.70
CA ALA A 29 10.37 -9.96 50.62
C ALA A 29 9.73 -8.68 50.07
N MET A 30 9.29 -7.81 50.96
CA MET A 30 8.88 -6.43 50.66
C MET A 30 9.92 -5.46 51.20
N ALA A 31 10.37 -4.52 50.39
CA ALA A 31 11.37 -3.54 50.76
C ALA A 31 10.95 -2.11 50.39
N GLN A 32 11.53 -1.12 51.04
CA GLN A 32 11.51 0.26 50.55
C GLN A 32 12.35 0.35 49.28
N CYS A 33 11.82 1.02 48.25
CA CYS A 33 12.53 1.15 46.99
C CYS A 33 13.77 2.06 47.17
N PRO A 34 14.93 1.69 46.61
CA PRO A 34 16.10 2.56 46.64
C PRO A 34 16.01 3.69 45.60
N ALA A 35 15.24 3.51 44.53
CA ALA A 35 15.14 4.45 43.40
C ALA A 35 14.13 5.58 43.59
N HIS A 36 13.25 5.50 44.60
CA HIS A 36 12.35 6.60 44.97
C HIS A 36 12.13 6.61 46.48
N ASP A 37 11.58 7.71 46.99
CA ASP A 37 11.21 7.82 48.40
C ASP A 37 9.80 7.26 48.63
N ASP A 38 9.71 6.14 49.34
CA ASP A 38 8.45 5.58 49.81
C ASP A 38 8.36 5.58 51.34
N GLY A 39 7.21 6.01 51.87
CA GLY A 39 6.93 5.93 53.31
C GLY A 39 6.63 4.51 53.80
N ARG A 40 6.26 3.60 52.88
CA ARG A 40 5.93 2.19 53.14
C ARG A 40 6.62 1.31 52.07
N PRO A 41 7.08 0.09 52.39
CA PRO A 41 7.72 -0.80 51.43
C PRO A 41 6.89 -1.00 50.15
N SER A 42 7.43 -0.58 49.00
CA SER A 42 6.78 -0.67 47.68
C SER A 42 7.51 -1.58 46.68
N LEU A 43 8.69 -2.08 47.03
CA LEU A 43 9.51 -2.96 46.20
C LEU A 43 9.30 -4.42 46.63
N SER A 44 8.75 -5.23 45.74
CA SER A 44 8.65 -6.67 45.93
C SER A 44 9.90 -7.37 45.39
N LEU A 45 10.41 -8.31 46.16
CA LEU A 45 11.61 -9.10 45.88
C LEU A 45 11.23 -10.57 45.94
N THR A 46 11.67 -11.35 44.97
CA THR A 46 11.39 -12.79 44.93
C THR A 46 12.62 -13.57 44.47
N ALA A 47 12.90 -14.68 45.13
CA ALA A 47 13.92 -15.63 44.70
C ALA A 47 13.42 -16.38 43.46
N GLY A 48 14.15 -16.23 42.34
CA GLY A 48 13.94 -17.01 41.12
C GLY A 48 15.01 -18.10 40.98
N ASP A 49 14.84 -18.96 39.99
CA ASP A 49 15.86 -19.97 39.68
C ASP A 49 17.10 -19.31 39.05
N GLY A 50 18.20 -19.24 39.80
CA GLY A 50 19.47 -18.66 39.34
C GLY A 50 19.54 -17.12 39.31
N ARG A 51 18.53 -16.41 39.83
CA ARG A 51 18.46 -14.94 39.83
C ARG A 51 17.49 -14.37 40.86
N ALA A 52 17.65 -13.08 41.18
CA ALA A 52 16.65 -12.29 41.89
C ALA A 52 15.65 -11.64 40.92
N LEU A 53 14.37 -11.64 41.30
CA LEU A 53 13.30 -10.90 40.63
C LEU A 53 12.90 -9.71 41.49
N VAL A 54 12.68 -8.57 40.85
CA VAL A 54 12.32 -7.31 41.50
C VAL A 54 11.14 -6.67 40.80
N TYR A 55 10.20 -6.13 41.55
CA TYR A 55 9.06 -5.41 41.01
C TYR A 55 8.69 -4.23 41.90
N CYS A 56 8.69 -3.02 41.33
CA CYS A 56 8.31 -1.81 42.06
C CYS A 56 6.86 -1.45 41.78
N HIS A 57 6.01 -1.46 42.80
CA HIS A 57 4.59 -1.08 42.66
C HIS A 57 4.38 0.42 42.37
N ALA A 58 5.42 1.24 42.53
CA ALA A 58 5.40 2.67 42.19
C ALA A 58 5.91 2.96 40.76
N GLY A 59 6.39 1.96 40.01
CA GLY A 59 6.74 2.09 38.59
C GLY A 59 8.22 2.33 38.27
N CYS A 60 9.14 2.18 39.22
CA CYS A 60 10.59 2.19 38.91
C CYS A 60 10.97 0.99 38.04
N THR A 61 11.88 1.19 37.09
CA THR A 61 12.43 0.10 36.30
C THR A 61 13.41 -0.75 37.12
N THR A 62 13.70 -1.97 36.67
CA THR A 62 14.69 -2.83 37.33
C THR A 62 16.09 -2.18 37.29
N GLU A 63 16.39 -1.50 36.19
CA GLU A 63 17.63 -0.77 35.97
C GLU A 63 17.77 0.40 36.94
N ASP A 64 16.69 1.15 37.21
CA ASP A 64 16.70 2.23 38.22
C ASP A 64 17.01 1.70 39.61
N ILE A 65 16.40 0.57 39.98
CA ILE A 65 16.59 -0.08 41.29
C ILE A 65 18.02 -0.57 41.45
N ALA A 66 18.56 -1.27 40.44
CA ALA A 66 19.94 -1.72 40.44
C ALA A 66 20.92 -0.53 40.51
N GLY A 67 20.70 0.48 39.68
CA GLY A 67 21.52 1.70 39.64
C GLY A 67 21.55 2.44 40.97
N ALA A 68 20.40 2.53 41.67
CA ALA A 68 20.31 3.18 42.98
C ALA A 68 21.10 2.44 44.09
N LEU A 69 21.36 1.13 43.93
CA LEU A 69 22.23 0.34 44.81
C LEU A 69 23.70 0.34 44.35
N GLY A 70 24.03 1.05 43.27
CA GLY A 70 25.35 0.99 42.64
C GLY A 70 25.61 -0.34 41.93
N TRP A 71 24.55 -1.08 41.60
CA TRP A 71 24.60 -2.39 40.94
C TRP A 71 24.36 -2.25 39.45
N THR A 72 24.81 -3.27 38.72
CA THR A 72 24.41 -3.50 37.34
C THR A 72 23.40 -4.64 37.28
N MET A 73 22.87 -4.93 36.09
CA MET A 73 21.98 -6.08 35.89
C MET A 73 22.65 -7.42 36.21
N ARG A 74 23.98 -7.48 36.28
CA ARG A 74 24.74 -8.72 36.54
C ARG A 74 24.59 -9.21 37.97
N GLU A 75 24.50 -8.30 38.93
CA GLU A 75 24.42 -8.62 40.34
C GLU A 75 23.08 -9.31 40.71
N LEU A 76 22.06 -9.15 39.86
CA LEU A 76 20.77 -9.84 39.96
C LEU A 76 20.82 -11.31 39.54
N PHE A 77 21.95 -11.83 39.03
CA PHE A 77 22.12 -13.24 38.66
C PHE A 77 23.09 -13.95 39.60
N ASP A 78 22.85 -15.23 39.87
CA ASP A 78 23.75 -16.05 40.69
C ASP A 78 25.12 -16.20 40.01
N ASP A 79 25.12 -16.38 38.69
CA ASP A 79 26.31 -16.24 37.84
C ASP A 79 26.27 -14.89 37.10
N PRO A 80 27.26 -13.99 37.28
CA PRO A 80 27.31 -12.69 36.63
C PRO A 80 27.43 -12.76 35.09
N ARG A 81 27.70 -13.95 34.52
CA ARG A 81 27.68 -14.19 33.07
C ARG A 81 26.28 -14.44 32.52
N GLY A 82 25.28 -14.60 33.40
CA GLY A 82 23.89 -14.89 33.06
C GLY A 82 23.53 -16.35 33.31
N LYS A 83 22.44 -16.82 32.68
CA LYS A 83 21.88 -18.16 32.92
C LYS A 83 21.98 -19.03 31.68
N THR A 84 22.34 -20.29 31.87
CA THR A 84 22.34 -21.30 30.80
C THR A 84 21.20 -22.29 31.02
N TYR A 85 20.37 -22.44 29.99
CA TYR A 85 19.24 -23.35 29.93
C TYR A 85 19.64 -24.59 29.12
N GLU A 86 19.45 -25.78 29.72
CA GLU A 86 19.77 -27.06 29.09
C GLU A 86 18.49 -27.72 28.56
N TYR A 87 18.47 -27.98 27.26
CA TYR A 87 17.43 -28.75 26.61
C TYR A 87 17.86 -30.21 26.58
N ARG A 88 17.13 -31.06 27.28
CA ARG A 88 17.45 -32.48 27.40
C ARG A 88 16.56 -33.33 26.51
N ASP A 89 17.04 -34.52 26.15
CA ASP A 89 16.21 -35.54 25.52
C ASP A 89 15.04 -35.97 26.43
N ALA A 90 14.07 -36.70 25.86
CA ALA A 90 12.93 -37.20 26.61
C ALA A 90 13.32 -38.14 27.77
N GLY A 91 14.51 -38.74 27.72
CA GLY A 91 15.06 -39.56 28.80
C GLY A 91 15.74 -38.76 29.92
N GLY A 92 15.94 -37.45 29.72
CA GLY A 92 16.64 -36.56 30.65
C GLY A 92 18.15 -36.81 30.76
N LEU A 93 18.73 -37.66 29.90
CA LEU A 93 20.11 -38.14 30.02
C LEU A 93 21.10 -37.32 29.18
N THR A 94 20.66 -36.78 28.06
CA THR A 94 21.53 -36.06 27.11
C THR A 94 21.07 -34.62 26.94
N THR A 95 21.99 -33.66 27.09
CA THR A 95 21.75 -32.26 26.69
C THR A 95 21.90 -32.14 25.17
N ILE A 96 20.78 -31.89 24.48
CA ILE A 96 20.68 -31.75 23.03
C ILE A 96 21.06 -30.34 22.57
N ARG A 97 20.64 -29.34 23.35
CA ARG A 97 20.87 -27.92 23.06
C ARG A 97 21.08 -27.16 24.35
N THR A 98 21.90 -26.11 24.30
CA THR A 98 22.00 -25.13 25.38
C THR A 98 21.68 -23.74 24.85
N VAL A 99 21.00 -22.95 25.68
CA VAL A 99 20.74 -21.53 25.43
C VAL A 99 21.29 -20.75 26.61
N THR A 100 22.31 -19.93 26.39
CA THR A 100 22.86 -19.05 27.41
C THR A 100 22.35 -17.63 27.17
N ARG A 101 21.66 -17.07 28.17
CA ARG A 101 21.20 -15.69 28.20
C ARG A 101 22.10 -14.86 29.11
N THR A 102 22.73 -13.82 28.56
CA THR A 102 23.51 -12.87 29.35
C THR A 102 22.62 -11.84 30.08
N PRO A 103 23.12 -11.15 31.12
CA PRO A 103 22.39 -10.08 31.79
C PRO A 103 21.96 -8.95 30.85
N GLU A 104 22.73 -8.70 29.79
CA GLU A 104 22.42 -7.74 28.73
C GLU A 104 21.43 -8.29 27.66
N LYS A 105 20.68 -9.35 27.99
CA LYS A 105 19.66 -9.99 27.13
C LYS A 105 20.20 -10.47 25.78
N ARG A 106 21.47 -10.90 25.72
CA ARG A 106 22.05 -11.57 24.54
C ARG A 106 21.96 -13.08 24.67
N PHE A 107 21.59 -13.75 23.59
CA PHE A 107 21.41 -15.21 23.57
C PHE A 107 22.52 -15.88 22.76
N ARG A 108 23.14 -16.91 23.33
CA ARG A 108 24.12 -17.78 22.66
C ARG A 108 23.64 -19.21 22.72
N GLN A 109 23.77 -19.95 21.62
CA GLN A 109 23.23 -21.29 21.53
C GLN A 109 24.29 -22.27 21.05
N ALA A 110 24.28 -23.48 21.61
CA ALA A 110 25.18 -24.56 21.22
C ALA A 110 24.42 -25.90 21.17
N GLY A 111 25.00 -26.89 20.50
CA GLY A 111 24.36 -28.18 20.24
C GLY A 111 23.50 -28.16 18.97
N GLN A 112 22.35 -28.84 18.99
CA GLN A 112 21.45 -28.94 17.84
C GLN A 112 20.69 -27.62 17.60
N THR A 113 21.27 -26.77 16.76
CA THR A 113 20.72 -25.44 16.41
C THR A 113 19.95 -25.41 15.09
N ARG A 114 19.90 -26.53 14.35
CA ARG A 114 19.19 -26.67 13.07
C ARG A 114 18.09 -27.74 13.17
N GLY A 115 16.99 -27.53 12.44
CA GLY A 115 15.84 -28.44 12.40
C GLY A 115 14.83 -28.17 13.53
N ALA A 116 13.92 -29.14 13.75
CA ALA A 116 12.90 -29.05 14.79
C ALA A 116 13.56 -28.87 16.17
N SER A 117 13.08 -27.87 16.91
CA SER A 117 13.67 -27.50 18.19
C SER A 117 12.95 -28.20 19.35
N PRO A 118 13.68 -28.90 20.24
CA PRO A 118 13.05 -29.57 21.38
C PRO A 118 12.47 -28.55 22.36
N LEU A 119 11.45 -28.97 23.12
CA LEU A 119 10.90 -28.19 24.22
C LEU A 119 11.86 -28.16 25.42
N TYR A 120 11.89 -27.03 26.12
CA TYR A 120 12.62 -26.89 27.37
C TYR A 120 11.95 -27.71 28.48
N ARG A 121 12.72 -28.36 29.36
CA ARG A 121 12.19 -29.27 30.40
C ARG A 121 11.33 -30.41 29.84
N LEU A 122 11.77 -30.97 28.70
CA LEU A 122 11.07 -32.04 27.98
C LEU A 122 10.70 -33.26 28.86
N PRO A 123 11.58 -33.78 29.75
CA PRO A 123 11.20 -34.87 30.65
C PRO A 123 10.01 -34.52 31.55
N GLU A 124 10.01 -33.32 32.13
CA GLU A 124 8.94 -32.83 33.02
C GLU A 124 7.63 -32.59 32.25
N VAL A 125 7.72 -32.09 31.01
CA VAL A 125 6.57 -31.95 30.10
C VAL A 125 5.96 -33.32 29.79
N ALA A 126 6.78 -34.30 29.40
CA ALA A 126 6.31 -35.65 29.10
C ALA A 126 5.61 -36.29 30.30
N GLN A 127 6.17 -36.11 31.51
CA GLN A 127 5.55 -36.58 32.75
C GLN A 127 4.22 -35.86 33.03
N ALA A 128 4.16 -34.54 32.85
CA ALA A 128 2.93 -33.77 33.07
C ALA A 128 1.80 -34.21 32.14
N VAL A 129 2.09 -34.43 30.85
CA VAL A 129 1.13 -34.93 29.88
C VAL A 129 0.65 -36.34 30.24
N ALA A 130 1.55 -37.24 30.62
CA ALA A 130 1.20 -38.59 31.03
C ALA A 130 0.31 -38.63 32.29
N GLU A 131 0.50 -37.68 33.22
CA GLU A 131 -0.29 -37.54 34.45
C GLU A 131 -1.55 -36.67 34.28
N GLY A 132 -1.79 -36.12 33.10
CA GLY A 132 -2.92 -35.21 32.83
C GLY A 132 -2.83 -33.85 33.55
N ARG A 133 -1.63 -33.44 33.96
CA ARG A 133 -1.37 -32.12 34.57
C ARG A 133 -1.27 -31.03 33.50
N VAL A 134 -1.54 -29.80 33.90
CA VAL A 134 -1.44 -28.62 33.02
C VAL A 134 0.02 -28.26 32.76
N VAL A 135 0.38 -28.12 31.49
CA VAL A 135 1.66 -27.59 31.01
C VAL A 135 1.50 -26.10 30.71
N HIS A 136 2.33 -25.27 31.34
CA HIS A 136 2.37 -23.83 31.13
C HIS A 136 3.42 -23.52 30.05
N LEU A 137 2.96 -23.11 28.89
CA LEU A 137 3.81 -22.74 27.76
C LEU A 137 4.08 -21.24 27.79
N THR A 138 5.34 -20.83 27.77
CA THR A 138 5.77 -19.42 27.84
C THR A 138 6.64 -19.04 26.64
N GLU A 139 6.80 -17.74 26.39
CA GLU A 139 7.60 -17.22 25.27
C GLU A 139 9.11 -17.47 25.41
N GLY A 140 9.63 -17.50 26.64
CA GLY A 140 11.06 -17.68 26.91
C GLY A 140 11.34 -18.56 28.12
N GLU A 141 12.61 -18.98 28.23
CA GLU A 141 13.04 -19.96 29.24
C GLU A 141 12.95 -19.40 30.67
N GLN A 142 13.10 -18.08 30.81
CA GLN A 142 12.99 -17.41 32.10
C GLN A 142 11.60 -17.57 32.70
N ASP A 143 10.54 -17.34 31.91
CA ASP A 143 9.16 -17.48 32.37
C ASP A 143 8.78 -18.95 32.56
N ALA A 144 9.36 -19.86 31.77
CA ALA A 144 9.21 -21.29 31.99
C ALA A 144 9.78 -21.71 33.37
N ASP A 145 10.93 -21.17 33.76
CA ASP A 145 11.48 -21.40 35.10
C ASP A 145 10.62 -20.75 36.19
N THR A 146 10.10 -19.55 35.97
CA THR A 146 9.15 -18.91 36.90
C THR A 146 7.92 -19.78 37.10
N ALA A 147 7.30 -20.29 36.04
CA ALA A 147 6.17 -21.21 36.12
C ALA A 147 6.51 -22.49 36.90
N PHE A 148 7.73 -23.01 36.74
CA PHE A 148 8.22 -24.17 37.47
C PHE A 148 8.40 -23.87 38.98
N VAL A 149 9.01 -22.74 39.34
CA VAL A 149 9.15 -22.29 40.73
C VAL A 149 7.80 -22.07 41.40
N MET A 150 6.79 -21.62 40.65
CA MET A 150 5.40 -21.47 41.12
C MET A 150 4.68 -22.82 41.32
N GLY A 151 5.35 -23.95 41.11
CA GLY A 151 4.80 -25.30 41.27
C GLY A 151 4.07 -25.85 40.04
N GLY A 152 4.14 -25.16 38.90
CA GLY A 152 3.61 -25.63 37.62
C GLY A 152 4.64 -26.41 36.79
N THR A 153 4.23 -26.89 35.61
CA THR A 153 5.16 -27.42 34.61
C THR A 153 5.37 -26.38 33.52
N GLY A 154 6.40 -25.54 33.67
CA GLY A 154 6.78 -24.54 32.69
C GLY A 154 7.63 -25.09 31.56
N THR A 155 7.34 -24.69 30.32
CA THR A 155 8.13 -25.04 29.14
C THR A 155 8.11 -23.92 28.11
N THR A 156 9.06 -23.98 27.17
CA THR A 156 9.16 -23.06 26.03
C THR A 156 9.94 -23.74 24.89
N ALA A 157 10.07 -23.06 23.76
CA ALA A 157 10.96 -23.45 22.67
C ALA A 157 12.11 -22.43 22.54
N PRO A 158 13.29 -22.83 22.05
CA PRO A 158 14.38 -21.90 21.85
C PRO A 158 14.06 -20.92 20.72
N GLN A 159 14.69 -19.74 20.75
CA GLN A 159 14.52 -18.65 19.76
C GLN A 159 13.24 -17.81 19.89
N GLY A 160 12.54 -17.93 21.02
CA GLY A 160 11.52 -16.96 21.45
C GLY A 160 10.28 -16.86 20.57
N ALA A 161 9.57 -15.74 20.72
CA ALA A 161 8.24 -15.46 20.16
C ALA A 161 8.09 -15.72 18.65
N THR A 162 9.10 -15.41 17.83
CA THR A 162 8.96 -15.44 16.35
C THR A 162 9.13 -16.83 15.73
N ASN A 163 9.76 -17.77 16.45
CA ASN A 163 10.22 -19.04 15.85
C ASN A 163 9.53 -20.27 16.44
N PHE A 164 8.44 -20.10 17.18
CA PHE A 164 7.72 -21.22 17.80
C PHE A 164 7.17 -22.24 16.78
N HIS A 165 6.93 -21.82 15.52
CA HIS A 165 6.53 -22.71 14.44
C HIS A 165 7.56 -23.83 14.14
N LEU A 166 8.83 -23.65 14.54
CA LEU A 166 9.91 -24.64 14.42
C LEU A 166 10.00 -25.60 15.62
N ALA A 167 9.20 -25.40 16.67
CA ALA A 167 9.20 -26.26 17.84
C ALA A 167 8.65 -27.65 17.52
N ASP A 168 9.29 -28.67 18.07
CA ASP A 168 8.74 -30.01 18.13
C ASP A 168 7.70 -30.07 19.25
N VAL A 169 6.43 -30.00 18.88
CA VAL A 169 5.28 -29.99 19.79
C VAL A 169 4.67 -31.38 20.01
N GLU A 170 5.23 -32.43 19.37
CA GLU A 170 4.75 -33.80 19.54
C GLU A 170 4.67 -34.25 21.02
N PRO A 171 5.60 -33.86 21.91
CA PRO A 171 5.51 -34.19 23.33
C PRO A 171 4.29 -33.62 24.06
N LEU A 172 3.59 -32.64 23.49
CA LEU A 172 2.38 -32.04 24.05
C LEU A 172 1.09 -32.76 23.61
N ARG A 173 1.18 -33.75 22.72
CA ARG A 173 0.02 -34.44 22.15
C ARG A 173 -0.89 -35.00 23.25
N GLY A 174 -2.17 -34.62 23.19
CA GLY A 174 -3.18 -35.03 24.17
C GLY A 174 -3.05 -34.37 25.56
N GLY A 175 -2.10 -33.45 25.76
CA GLY A 175 -1.92 -32.72 27.01
C GLY A 175 -2.86 -31.52 27.19
N HIS A 176 -2.94 -31.00 28.42
CA HIS A 176 -3.65 -29.75 28.74
C HIS A 176 -2.64 -28.60 28.80
N VAL A 177 -2.74 -27.63 27.89
CA VAL A 177 -1.78 -26.53 27.75
C VAL A 177 -2.42 -25.19 28.11
N VAL A 178 -1.71 -24.39 28.92
CA VAL A 178 -2.01 -22.98 29.20
C VAL A 178 -0.86 -22.15 28.64
N ALA A 179 -1.13 -21.39 27.59
CA ALA A 179 -0.18 -20.45 27.01
C ALA A 179 -0.21 -19.13 27.78
N VAL A 180 0.93 -18.75 28.36
CA VAL A 180 1.11 -17.49 29.09
C VAL A 180 1.75 -16.49 28.13
N VAL A 181 0.98 -15.49 27.73
CA VAL A 181 1.34 -14.51 26.69
C VAL A 181 1.91 -13.25 27.33
N ASP A 182 3.03 -12.75 26.79
CA ASP A 182 3.60 -11.47 27.21
C ASP A 182 2.69 -10.30 26.78
N ARG A 183 2.60 -9.27 27.63
CA ARG A 183 1.77 -8.09 27.38
C ARG A 183 2.46 -7.08 26.45
N ASP A 184 2.80 -7.52 25.25
CA ASP A 184 3.33 -6.68 24.19
C ASP A 184 2.94 -7.16 22.78
N ALA A 185 3.36 -6.42 21.76
CA ALA A 185 3.02 -6.73 20.37
C ALA A 185 3.70 -8.02 19.84
N ALA A 186 4.79 -8.47 20.45
CA ALA A 186 5.43 -9.73 20.08
C ALA A 186 4.65 -10.92 20.66
N GLY A 187 4.15 -10.79 21.89
CA GLY A 187 3.31 -11.80 22.52
C GLY A 187 1.98 -12.02 21.82
N GLU A 188 1.35 -10.97 21.29
CA GLU A 188 0.16 -11.12 20.42
C GLU A 188 0.42 -12.03 19.21
N LYS A 189 1.56 -11.83 18.53
CA LYS A 189 1.95 -12.65 17.37
C LYS A 189 2.28 -14.08 17.78
N TRP A 190 3.00 -14.25 18.90
CA TRP A 190 3.35 -15.57 19.41
C TRP A 190 2.11 -16.38 19.79
N ALA A 191 1.11 -15.75 20.42
CA ALA A 191 -0.15 -16.40 20.78
C ALA A 191 -0.87 -16.97 19.54
N GLY A 192 -0.87 -16.24 18.41
CA GLY A 192 -1.39 -16.72 17.14
C GLY A 192 -0.65 -17.96 16.62
N ILE A 193 0.69 -17.93 16.61
CA ILE A 193 1.54 -19.06 16.18
C ILE A 193 1.29 -20.30 17.07
N VAL A 194 1.16 -20.10 18.38
CA VAL A 194 0.86 -21.19 19.34
C VAL A 194 -0.52 -21.78 19.09
N ALA A 195 -1.53 -20.93 18.86
CA ALA A 195 -2.90 -21.37 18.57
C ALA A 195 -2.92 -22.29 17.35
N GLU A 196 -2.28 -21.87 16.26
CA GLU A 196 -2.19 -22.63 15.01
C GLU A 196 -1.41 -23.93 15.20
N LYS A 197 -0.21 -23.86 15.79
CA LYS A 197 0.70 -25.00 15.89
C LYS A 197 0.16 -26.12 16.78
N LEU A 198 -0.60 -25.78 17.82
CA LEU A 198 -1.16 -26.75 18.77
C LEU A 198 -2.60 -27.18 18.42
N ALA A 199 -3.22 -26.56 17.41
CA ALA A 199 -4.57 -26.90 16.96
C ALA A 199 -4.67 -28.39 16.59
N GLY A 200 -5.61 -29.10 17.22
CA GLY A 200 -5.83 -30.53 17.00
C GLY A 200 -4.74 -31.48 17.52
N ILE A 201 -3.71 -30.96 18.21
CA ILE A 201 -2.64 -31.77 18.82
C ILE A 201 -2.89 -31.98 20.31
N VAL A 202 -3.21 -30.91 21.04
CA VAL A 202 -3.41 -30.91 22.50
C VAL A 202 -4.87 -31.21 22.85
N ALA A 203 -5.13 -31.71 24.06
CA ALA A 203 -6.50 -31.97 24.53
C ALA A 203 -7.25 -30.68 24.90
N SER A 204 -6.54 -29.67 25.40
CA SER A 204 -7.09 -28.33 25.62
C SER A 204 -6.00 -27.28 25.52
N LEU A 205 -6.34 -26.11 24.97
CA LEU A 205 -5.49 -24.93 24.92
C LEU A 205 -6.25 -23.74 25.53
N ALA A 206 -5.65 -23.08 26.51
CA ALA A 206 -6.15 -21.83 27.07
C ALA A 206 -5.07 -20.75 27.01
N PHE A 207 -5.48 -19.50 26.87
CA PHE A 207 -4.58 -18.34 26.85
C PHE A 207 -4.78 -17.52 28.10
N VAL A 208 -3.68 -17.12 28.71
CA VAL A 208 -3.66 -16.26 29.89
C VAL A 208 -2.55 -15.23 29.75
N GLU A 209 -2.62 -14.16 30.52
CA GLU A 209 -1.58 -13.14 30.59
C GLU A 209 -1.32 -12.72 32.05
N ALA A 210 -0.21 -12.02 32.26
CA ALA A 210 0.14 -11.43 33.55
C ALA A 210 -0.93 -10.43 34.04
N ALA A 211 -1.51 -10.64 35.22
CA ALA A 211 -2.46 -9.67 35.80
C ALA A 211 -1.76 -8.34 36.13
N HIS A 212 -0.49 -8.43 36.53
CA HIS A 212 0.39 -7.30 36.82
C HIS A 212 1.75 -7.50 36.16
N GLY A 213 2.33 -6.43 35.64
CA GLY A 213 3.61 -6.51 34.94
C GLY A 213 3.49 -6.94 33.48
N LYS A 214 4.64 -7.09 32.82
CA LYS A 214 4.70 -7.38 31.38
C LYS A 214 4.60 -8.87 31.08
N ASP A 215 5.29 -9.69 31.85
CA ASP A 215 5.47 -11.12 31.63
C ASP A 215 5.16 -11.93 32.91
N LEU A 216 5.29 -13.25 32.84
CA LEU A 216 5.02 -14.14 33.98
C LEU A 216 5.98 -13.88 35.15
N SER A 217 7.23 -13.57 34.86
CA SER A 217 8.25 -13.21 35.86
C SER A 217 7.86 -11.96 36.65
N ASP A 218 7.38 -10.92 35.98
CA ASP A 218 6.87 -9.71 36.63
C ASP A 218 5.62 -10.00 37.46
N HIS A 219 4.70 -10.82 36.95
CA HIS A 219 3.49 -11.23 37.69
C HIS A 219 3.83 -11.97 38.98
N TYR A 220 4.80 -12.89 38.93
CA TYR A 220 5.30 -13.60 40.09
C TYR A 220 5.99 -12.64 41.08
N ALA A 221 6.82 -11.74 40.56
CA ALA A 221 7.50 -10.72 41.37
C ALA A 221 6.50 -9.75 42.02
N ALA A 222 5.39 -9.42 41.38
CA ALA A 222 4.29 -8.63 41.94
C ALA A 222 3.44 -9.39 42.98
N GLY A 223 3.78 -10.65 43.26
CA GLY A 223 3.12 -11.48 44.27
C GLY A 223 2.08 -12.45 43.72
N GLY A 224 1.85 -12.46 42.40
CA GLY A 224 0.89 -13.34 41.73
C GLY A 224 1.25 -14.83 41.82
N THR A 225 0.24 -15.67 41.57
CA THR A 225 0.34 -17.12 41.39
C THR A 225 -0.22 -17.53 40.02
N LEU A 226 0.02 -18.77 39.56
CA LEU A 226 -0.49 -19.27 38.27
C LEU A 226 -2.04 -19.21 38.21
N GLY A 227 -2.71 -19.41 39.35
CA GLY A 227 -4.17 -19.30 39.45
C GLY A 227 -4.72 -17.87 39.46
N THR A 228 -3.86 -16.85 39.48
CA THR A 228 -4.25 -15.42 39.43
C THR A 228 -3.90 -14.77 38.10
N LEU A 229 -3.41 -15.55 37.12
CA LEU A 229 -3.22 -15.05 35.77
C LEU A 229 -4.56 -14.62 35.17
N ALA A 230 -4.55 -13.54 34.41
CA ALA A 230 -5.75 -13.02 33.79
C ALA A 230 -6.13 -13.91 32.60
N ALA A 231 -7.39 -14.36 32.58
CA ALA A 231 -7.92 -15.06 31.42
C ALA A 231 -7.87 -14.12 30.22
N ARG A 232 -7.16 -14.55 29.19
CA ARG A 232 -7.08 -13.85 27.92
C ARG A 232 -8.05 -14.55 26.98
N GLN A 233 -8.79 -13.78 26.18
CA GLN A 233 -9.53 -14.40 25.09
C GLN A 233 -8.50 -15.10 24.20
N ALA A 234 -8.71 -16.40 23.94
CA ALA A 234 -7.93 -17.06 22.90
C ALA A 234 -7.92 -16.14 21.69
N PRO A 235 -6.76 -15.93 21.02
CA PRO A 235 -6.73 -15.14 19.81
C PRO A 235 -7.92 -15.59 18.99
N GLN A 236 -8.92 -14.71 18.83
CA GLN A 236 -10.00 -15.02 17.91
C GLN A 236 -9.25 -15.29 16.63
N GLU A 237 -9.58 -16.39 15.95
CA GLU A 237 -9.29 -16.46 14.53
C GLU A 237 -9.71 -15.09 14.01
N ALA A 238 -8.74 -14.24 13.68
CA ALA A 238 -9.00 -13.27 12.68
C ALA A 238 -9.58 -14.17 11.60
N GLN A 239 -10.84 -13.97 11.27
CA GLN A 239 -11.32 -14.39 9.98
C GLN A 239 -10.57 -13.53 8.95
N GLU A 240 -9.24 -13.62 8.90
CA GLU A 240 -8.63 -14.10 7.69
C GLU A 240 -9.45 -15.33 7.35
N ALA A 241 -10.23 -15.20 6.28
CA ALA A 241 -10.78 -16.34 5.57
C ALA A 241 -9.76 -17.49 5.68
N PRO A 242 -10.19 -18.74 5.96
CA PRO A 242 -9.27 -19.85 6.14
C PRO A 242 -8.13 -19.66 5.17
N GLN A 243 -6.87 -19.77 5.62
CA GLN A 243 -5.81 -20.10 4.68
C GLN A 243 -6.20 -21.47 4.13
N GLU A 244 -7.14 -21.47 3.19
CA GLU A 244 -7.32 -22.50 2.21
C GLU A 244 -5.90 -22.71 1.73
N ALA A 245 -5.33 -23.89 2.01
CA ALA A 245 -4.19 -24.37 1.24
C ALA A 245 -4.53 -24.02 -0.19
N PRO A 246 -3.80 -23.07 -0.85
CA PRO A 246 -4.37 -22.11 -1.79
C PRO A 246 -5.46 -22.80 -2.56
N GLY A 247 -6.71 -22.49 -2.19
CA GLY A 247 -7.89 -23.16 -2.73
C GLY A 247 -7.62 -23.27 -4.22
N SER A 248 -7.68 -24.49 -4.76
CA SER A 248 -7.14 -24.77 -6.10
C SER A 248 -7.47 -23.59 -7.00
N THR A 249 -6.49 -23.00 -7.70
CA THR A 249 -6.78 -21.85 -8.58
C THR A 249 -7.73 -22.22 -9.74
N TRP A 250 -8.12 -23.49 -9.80
CA TRP A 250 -9.13 -24.09 -10.67
C TRP A 250 -10.47 -24.36 -9.98
N ALA A 251 -10.60 -24.09 -8.68
CA ALA A 251 -11.85 -24.11 -7.95
C ALA A 251 -12.74 -22.97 -8.44
N PRO A 252 -14.05 -23.21 -8.61
CA PRO A 252 -14.99 -22.15 -8.97
C PRO A 252 -14.99 -21.03 -7.93
N VAL A 253 -14.95 -19.78 -8.38
CA VAL A 253 -15.16 -18.60 -7.54
C VAL A 253 -16.66 -18.46 -7.25
N ASP A 254 -17.01 -18.13 -6.01
CA ASP A 254 -18.39 -17.81 -5.65
C ASP A 254 -18.84 -16.51 -6.35
N LEU A 255 -19.93 -16.59 -7.11
CA LEU A 255 -20.42 -15.50 -7.95
C LEU A 255 -21.55 -14.71 -7.28
N ASP A 256 -22.19 -15.23 -6.23
CA ASP A 256 -23.45 -14.68 -5.73
C ASP A 256 -23.26 -13.25 -5.21
N GLY A 257 -22.22 -13.01 -4.40
CA GLY A 257 -21.89 -11.66 -3.92
C GLY A 257 -21.49 -10.68 -5.04
N ILE A 258 -20.84 -11.16 -6.10
CA ILE A 258 -20.47 -10.33 -7.26
C ILE A 258 -21.72 -9.96 -8.06
N LEU A 259 -22.63 -10.92 -8.27
CA LEU A 259 -23.88 -10.73 -8.99
C LEU A 259 -24.79 -9.75 -8.25
N ASP A 260 -24.94 -9.91 -6.94
CA ASP A 260 -25.74 -9.01 -6.11
C ASP A 260 -25.20 -7.57 -6.19
N ALA A 261 -23.88 -7.39 -6.09
CA ALA A 261 -23.26 -6.07 -6.18
C ALA A 261 -23.39 -5.44 -7.58
N LEU A 262 -23.32 -6.24 -8.65
CA LEU A 262 -23.57 -5.77 -10.01
C LEU A 262 -25.04 -5.39 -10.24
N GLN A 263 -25.98 -6.17 -9.71
CA GLN A 263 -27.41 -5.90 -9.82
C GLN A 263 -27.83 -4.66 -9.02
N ALA A 264 -27.25 -4.48 -7.83
CA ALA A 264 -27.44 -3.30 -7.01
C ALA A 264 -26.72 -2.05 -7.56
N GLY A 265 -25.83 -2.21 -8.54
CA GLY A 265 -25.01 -1.13 -9.09
C GLY A 265 -23.95 -0.61 -8.11
N THR A 266 -23.64 -1.37 -7.06
CA THR A 266 -22.64 -1.02 -6.04
C THR A 266 -21.23 -1.44 -6.45
N LEU A 267 -21.10 -2.41 -7.36
CA LEU A 267 -19.81 -2.76 -7.98
C LEU A 267 -19.57 -1.90 -9.21
N GLU A 268 -18.70 -0.90 -9.09
CA GLU A 268 -18.27 -0.09 -10.21
C GLU A 268 -17.44 -0.92 -11.21
N ARG A 269 -17.63 -0.64 -12.51
CA ARG A 269 -16.77 -1.24 -13.53
C ARG A 269 -15.33 -0.74 -13.32
N PRO A 270 -14.32 -1.60 -13.57
CA PRO A 270 -12.93 -1.20 -13.45
C PRO A 270 -12.66 0.04 -14.31
N ARG A 271 -12.24 1.12 -13.67
CA ARG A 271 -11.79 2.37 -14.30
C ARG A 271 -10.38 2.69 -13.83
N PRO A 272 -9.58 3.43 -14.62
CA PRO A 272 -8.29 3.88 -14.15
C PRO A 272 -8.50 4.88 -12.99
N THR A 273 -7.65 4.79 -11.97
CA THR A 273 -7.72 5.62 -10.75
C THR A 273 -6.39 6.24 -10.36
N VAL A 274 -5.28 5.79 -10.95
CA VAL A 274 -3.92 6.25 -10.63
C VAL A 274 -3.32 6.96 -11.85
N GLY A 275 -2.51 7.99 -11.63
CA GLY A 275 -1.98 8.84 -12.69
C GLY A 275 -3.07 9.73 -13.28
N SER A 276 -3.55 10.65 -12.46
CA SER A 276 -4.63 11.58 -12.81
C SER A 276 -4.21 12.50 -13.95
N LEU A 277 -5.13 12.74 -14.87
CA LEU A 277 -4.98 13.65 -16.00
C LEU A 277 -5.73 14.96 -15.72
N ASP A 278 -5.15 16.07 -16.18
CA ASP A 278 -5.85 17.35 -16.19
C ASP A 278 -7.14 17.21 -17.02
N GLY A 279 -8.31 17.36 -16.37
CA GLY A 279 -9.61 17.09 -16.99
C GLY A 279 -10.42 15.94 -16.34
N GLY A 280 -9.87 15.25 -15.32
CA GLY A 280 -10.63 14.40 -14.41
C GLY A 280 -10.67 12.90 -14.72
N SER A 281 -9.88 12.43 -15.71
CA SER A 281 -9.65 11.00 -15.97
C SER A 281 -8.29 10.54 -15.40
N ALA A 282 -7.94 9.26 -15.55
CA ALA A 282 -6.67 8.71 -15.08
C ALA A 282 -6.10 7.68 -16.07
N LEU A 283 -4.86 7.24 -15.85
CA LEU A 283 -4.13 6.33 -16.74
C LEU A 283 -4.15 4.87 -16.27
N PHE A 284 -3.93 4.62 -14.98
CA PHE A 284 -3.59 3.27 -14.49
C PHE A 284 -4.70 2.67 -13.63
N TYR A 285 -4.92 1.37 -13.82
CA TYR A 285 -5.91 0.59 -13.09
C TYR A 285 -5.28 -0.01 -11.83
N ALA A 286 -5.89 0.24 -10.67
CA ALA A 286 -5.57 -0.46 -9.43
C ALA A 286 -5.82 -1.97 -9.56
N GLY A 287 -5.04 -2.78 -8.84
CA GLY A 287 -5.11 -4.24 -8.87
C GLY A 287 -4.69 -4.87 -10.20
N ARG A 288 -4.02 -4.11 -11.07
CA ARG A 288 -3.66 -4.53 -12.43
C ARG A 288 -2.21 -4.18 -12.76
N VAL A 289 -1.65 -4.96 -13.69
CA VAL A 289 -0.38 -4.64 -14.34
C VAL A 289 -0.67 -3.73 -15.52
N ASN A 290 -0.18 -2.50 -15.42
CA ASN A 290 -0.20 -1.45 -16.41
C ASN A 290 1.22 -1.23 -16.95
N GLY A 291 1.38 -0.53 -18.07
CA GLY A 291 2.70 -0.28 -18.61
C GLY A 291 2.86 1.01 -19.40
N LEU A 292 4.09 1.51 -19.41
CA LEU A 292 4.57 2.62 -20.21
C LEU A 292 5.77 2.16 -21.02
N ALA A 293 5.68 2.24 -22.34
CA ALA A 293 6.77 1.90 -23.25
C ALA A 293 7.12 3.08 -24.15
N GLY A 294 8.39 3.24 -24.50
CA GLY A 294 8.84 4.40 -25.27
C GLY A 294 10.35 4.42 -25.42
N GLU A 295 10.85 5.34 -26.23
CA GLU A 295 12.28 5.44 -26.51
C GLU A 295 13.08 5.75 -25.23
N SER A 296 14.36 5.37 -25.21
CA SER A 296 15.28 5.80 -24.16
C SER A 296 15.37 7.33 -24.16
N GLY A 297 15.26 7.94 -22.97
CA GLY A 297 15.16 9.40 -22.82
C GLY A 297 13.79 10.00 -23.19
N GLY A 298 12.79 9.19 -23.55
CA GLY A 298 11.48 9.68 -23.99
C GLY A 298 10.55 10.21 -22.90
N GLY A 299 10.99 10.25 -21.63
CA GLY A 299 10.22 10.75 -20.49
C GLY A 299 9.39 9.72 -19.72
N LYS A 300 9.63 8.41 -19.89
CA LYS A 300 8.85 7.34 -19.21
C LYS A 300 8.91 7.48 -17.69
N THR A 301 10.11 7.60 -17.15
CA THR A 301 10.34 7.78 -15.71
C THR A 301 9.70 9.08 -15.23
N TRP A 302 9.70 10.17 -16.02
CA TRP A 302 8.97 11.40 -15.67
C TRP A 302 7.46 11.20 -15.62
N ALA A 303 6.86 10.49 -16.58
CA ALA A 303 5.44 10.16 -16.53
C ALA A 303 5.07 9.29 -15.32
N ALA A 304 5.93 8.33 -14.97
CA ALA A 304 5.75 7.51 -13.78
C ALA A 304 5.88 8.34 -12.50
N LEU A 305 6.92 9.18 -12.39
CA LEU A 305 7.15 10.03 -11.22
C LEU A 305 6.07 11.10 -11.04
N ALA A 306 5.47 11.61 -12.12
CA ALA A 306 4.29 12.47 -12.02
C ALA A 306 3.13 11.73 -11.32
N ALA A 307 2.88 10.47 -11.66
CA ALA A 307 1.89 9.65 -10.95
C ALA A 307 2.30 9.35 -9.50
N VAL A 308 3.59 9.11 -9.24
CA VAL A 308 4.11 8.92 -7.87
C VAL A 308 3.85 10.16 -7.01
N ALA A 309 4.19 11.35 -7.51
CA ALA A 309 3.99 12.62 -6.79
C ALA A 309 2.51 12.84 -6.46
N GLN A 310 1.62 12.64 -7.45
CA GLN A 310 0.17 12.74 -7.25
C GLN A 310 -0.35 11.82 -6.15
N GLU A 311 0.11 10.56 -6.09
CA GLU A 311 -0.31 9.61 -5.06
C GLU A 311 0.20 10.00 -3.66
N LEU A 312 1.45 10.45 -3.56
CA LEU A 312 2.04 10.90 -2.29
C LEU A 312 1.33 12.14 -1.74
N GLU A 313 0.98 13.08 -2.62
CA GLU A 313 0.19 14.29 -2.32
C GLU A 313 -1.25 13.95 -1.90
N ALA A 314 -1.85 12.94 -2.53
CA ALA A 314 -3.15 12.40 -2.14
C ALA A 314 -3.12 11.66 -0.78
N GLY A 315 -1.93 11.49 -0.18
CA GLY A 315 -1.75 10.82 1.11
C GLY A 315 -1.58 9.31 1.01
N ASN A 316 -1.38 8.77 -0.18
CA ASN A 316 -1.24 7.33 -0.42
C ASN A 316 0.23 6.89 -0.34
N GLY A 317 0.44 5.59 -0.07
CA GLY A 317 1.75 4.95 -0.13
C GLY A 317 2.16 4.63 -1.57
N VAL A 318 3.45 4.70 -1.87
CA VAL A 318 4.01 4.34 -3.19
C VAL A 318 5.31 3.56 -3.03
N ALA A 319 5.46 2.47 -3.76
CA ALA A 319 6.73 1.75 -3.86
C ALA A 319 7.35 1.92 -5.26
N PHE A 320 8.66 2.07 -5.31
CA PHE A 320 9.42 2.21 -6.55
C PHE A 320 10.54 1.15 -6.57
N VAL A 321 10.42 0.18 -7.48
CA VAL A 321 11.42 -0.86 -7.72
C VAL A 321 12.28 -0.41 -8.89
N ASP A 322 13.52 -0.03 -8.60
CA ASP A 322 14.46 0.57 -9.53
C ASP A 322 15.61 -0.39 -9.84
N LEU A 323 15.83 -0.64 -11.12
CA LEU A 323 16.81 -1.52 -11.73
C LEU A 323 17.66 -0.74 -12.76
N GLU A 324 17.38 0.55 -13.00
CA GLU A 324 18.08 1.37 -14.00
C GLU A 324 18.88 2.54 -13.41
N ASP A 325 18.41 3.16 -12.33
CA ASP A 325 18.99 4.36 -11.72
C ASP A 325 19.34 4.13 -10.24
N ASP A 326 19.58 5.21 -9.50
CA ASP A 326 19.79 5.19 -8.06
C ASP A 326 18.76 6.03 -7.26
N ALA A 327 18.75 5.81 -5.94
CA ALA A 327 17.85 6.49 -5.04
C ALA A 327 18.01 8.02 -5.09
N ALA A 328 19.24 8.53 -5.26
CA ALA A 328 19.49 9.97 -5.28
C ALA A 328 18.89 10.62 -6.54
N GLY A 329 19.01 9.95 -7.69
CA GLY A 329 18.40 10.36 -8.95
C GLY A 329 16.88 10.41 -8.87
N ILE A 330 16.24 9.37 -8.31
CA ILE A 330 14.78 9.34 -8.16
C ILE A 330 14.29 10.39 -7.17
N LEU A 331 14.93 10.49 -6.00
CA LEU A 331 14.54 11.48 -4.99
C LEU A 331 14.75 12.92 -5.48
N SER A 332 15.84 13.21 -6.19
CA SER A 332 16.05 14.54 -6.79
C SER A 332 14.92 14.91 -7.75
N ARG A 333 14.47 13.98 -8.59
CA ARG A 333 13.38 14.25 -9.53
C ARG A 333 12.04 14.45 -8.84
N LEU A 334 11.75 13.70 -7.77
CA LEU A 334 10.54 13.93 -6.97
C LEU A 334 10.54 15.32 -6.32
N LEU A 335 11.71 15.77 -5.83
CA LEU A 335 11.87 17.12 -5.31
C LEU A 335 11.74 18.19 -6.40
N ASP A 336 12.28 17.94 -7.60
CA ASP A 336 12.14 18.84 -8.75
C ASP A 336 10.66 19.00 -9.17
N LEU A 337 9.83 17.97 -8.96
CA LEU A 337 8.37 18.03 -9.16
C LEU A 337 7.62 18.79 -8.05
N GLY A 338 8.30 19.22 -6.99
CA GLY A 338 7.69 19.89 -5.84
C GLY A 338 7.06 18.95 -4.81
N THR A 339 7.36 17.64 -4.86
CA THR A 339 6.81 16.66 -3.91
C THR A 339 7.28 16.97 -2.49
N ASP A 340 6.36 17.00 -1.52
CA ASP A 340 6.66 17.27 -0.11
C ASP A 340 7.66 16.23 0.47
N PRO A 341 8.83 16.65 0.98
CA PRO A 341 9.80 15.75 1.60
C PRO A 341 9.25 14.91 2.76
N GLU A 342 8.30 15.42 3.55
CA GLU A 342 7.68 14.66 4.64
C GLU A 342 6.75 13.56 4.09
N ALA A 343 6.02 13.85 3.01
CA ALA A 343 5.25 12.84 2.30
C ALA A 343 6.14 11.71 1.77
N ILE A 344 7.28 12.05 1.17
CA ILE A 344 8.27 11.06 0.71
C ILE A 344 8.75 10.20 1.88
N ARG A 345 9.21 10.80 2.99
CA ARG A 345 9.72 10.05 4.15
C ARG A 345 8.68 9.10 4.75
N ALA A 346 7.42 9.52 4.79
CA ALA A 346 6.36 8.76 5.44
C ALA A 346 5.74 7.68 4.54
N ARG A 347 5.73 7.89 3.22
CA ARG A 347 4.87 7.11 2.30
C ARG A 347 5.56 6.65 1.01
N PHE A 348 6.84 6.92 0.81
CA PHE A 348 7.59 6.43 -0.35
C PHE A 348 8.59 5.36 0.07
N ALA A 349 8.50 4.17 -0.55
CA ALA A 349 9.49 3.12 -0.40
C ALA A 349 10.26 2.94 -1.71
N TYR A 350 11.59 2.93 -1.61
CA TYR A 350 12.50 2.68 -2.72
C TYR A 350 13.16 1.32 -2.54
N VAL A 351 13.15 0.50 -3.59
CA VAL A 351 13.74 -0.84 -3.62
C VAL A 351 14.66 -0.93 -4.83
N HIS A 352 15.91 -1.33 -4.63
CA HIS A 352 16.90 -1.49 -5.70
C HIS A 352 17.44 -2.92 -5.73
N PRO A 353 16.80 -3.84 -6.47
CA PRO A 353 17.25 -5.23 -6.53
C PRO A 353 18.55 -5.37 -7.33
N ASP A 354 19.58 -5.97 -6.73
CA ASP A 354 20.86 -6.30 -7.37
C ASP A 354 21.08 -7.81 -7.54
N GLN A 355 20.10 -8.61 -7.12
CA GLN A 355 20.11 -10.07 -7.18
C GLN A 355 18.75 -10.63 -7.61
N ARG A 356 18.74 -11.92 -7.98
CA ARG A 356 17.51 -12.66 -8.29
C ARG A 356 16.57 -12.69 -7.10
N LEU A 357 15.28 -12.60 -7.38
CA LEU A 357 14.22 -12.65 -6.37
C LEU A 357 14.18 -14.04 -5.71
N THR A 358 14.49 -14.07 -4.42
CA THR A 358 14.33 -15.27 -3.58
C THR A 358 13.00 -15.26 -2.83
N GLU A 359 12.64 -16.38 -2.19
CA GLU A 359 11.42 -16.41 -1.36
C GLU A 359 11.53 -15.43 -0.18
N ALA A 360 12.72 -15.27 0.41
CA ALA A 360 12.94 -14.30 1.48
C ALA A 360 12.76 -12.85 1.00
N ASP A 361 13.22 -12.53 -0.21
CA ASP A 361 13.01 -11.20 -0.82
C ASP A 361 11.53 -10.96 -1.12
N ARG A 362 10.81 -12.01 -1.53
CA ARG A 362 9.36 -11.97 -1.76
C ARG A 362 8.59 -11.77 -0.46
N GLU A 363 8.99 -12.42 0.64
CA GLU A 363 8.45 -12.18 1.98
C GLU A 363 8.72 -10.74 2.43
N HIS A 364 9.93 -10.21 2.25
CA HIS A 364 10.25 -8.82 2.57
C HIS A 364 9.42 -7.83 1.74
N MET A 365 9.25 -8.08 0.43
CA MET A 365 8.37 -7.28 -0.41
C MET A 365 6.92 -7.37 0.07
N GLY A 366 6.45 -8.56 0.48
CA GLY A 366 5.13 -8.74 1.08
C GLY A 366 4.93 -7.88 2.33
N MET A 367 5.87 -7.91 3.26
CA MET A 367 5.85 -7.07 4.47
C MET A 367 5.85 -5.57 4.13
N LEU A 368 6.57 -5.16 3.08
CA LEU A 368 6.54 -3.78 2.59
C LEU A 368 5.16 -3.42 2.06
N LEU A 369 4.54 -4.27 1.25
CA LEU A 369 3.19 -4.05 0.72
C LEU A 369 2.14 -3.97 1.84
N ASP A 370 2.25 -4.84 2.86
CA ASP A 370 1.32 -4.87 3.99
C ASP A 370 1.42 -3.64 4.90
N SER A 371 2.65 -3.18 5.14
CA SER A 371 2.93 -2.03 6.02
C SER A 371 2.68 -0.69 5.35
N LEU A 372 3.11 -0.55 4.09
CA LEU A 372 2.96 0.69 3.32
C LEU A 372 1.57 0.83 2.70
N ARG A 373 0.91 -0.29 2.39
CA ARG A 373 -0.35 -0.37 1.63
C ARG A 373 -0.35 0.56 0.41
N PRO A 374 0.61 0.38 -0.52
CA PRO A 374 0.76 1.33 -1.61
C PRO A 374 -0.44 1.29 -2.56
N SER A 375 -0.82 2.45 -3.10
CA SER A 375 -1.78 2.54 -4.21
C SER A 375 -1.11 2.31 -5.57
N LEU A 376 0.20 2.59 -5.65
CA LEU A 376 1.03 2.50 -6.85
C LEU A 376 2.36 1.79 -6.55
N VAL A 377 2.73 0.87 -7.44
CA VAL A 377 4.09 0.30 -7.49
C VAL A 377 4.66 0.50 -8.89
N VAL A 378 5.79 1.18 -8.99
CA VAL A 378 6.53 1.35 -10.27
C VAL A 378 7.66 0.32 -10.33
N ILE A 379 7.84 -0.32 -11.49
CA ILE A 379 8.98 -1.20 -11.76
C ILE A 379 9.72 -0.65 -12.98
N ASP A 380 10.90 -0.06 -12.74
CA ASP A 380 11.77 0.53 -13.76
C ASP A 380 13.09 -0.26 -13.80
N SER A 381 13.39 -1.10 -14.80
CA SER A 381 12.63 -1.41 -16.00
C SER A 381 12.48 -2.91 -16.26
N THR A 382 11.58 -3.23 -17.19
CA THR A 382 11.28 -4.60 -17.62
C THR A 382 12.51 -5.32 -18.19
N GLY A 383 13.39 -4.59 -18.89
CA GLY A 383 14.57 -5.17 -19.53
C GLY A 383 15.58 -5.68 -18.51
N GLU A 384 15.96 -4.81 -17.58
CA GLU A 384 16.90 -5.14 -16.50
C GLU A 384 16.31 -6.16 -15.53
N GLY A 385 15.01 -6.08 -15.23
CA GLY A 385 14.34 -7.07 -14.39
C GLY A 385 14.34 -8.48 -15.00
N LEU A 386 14.17 -8.60 -16.32
CA LEU A 386 14.31 -9.89 -17.03
C LEU A 386 15.76 -10.37 -17.00
N ALA A 387 16.73 -9.47 -17.23
CA ALA A 387 18.15 -9.81 -17.21
C ALA A 387 18.61 -10.32 -15.83
N LEU A 388 18.15 -9.68 -14.76
CA LEU A 388 18.45 -10.06 -13.38
C LEU A 388 17.97 -11.49 -13.06
N GLU A 389 16.76 -11.84 -13.52
CA GLU A 389 16.21 -13.20 -13.45
C GLU A 389 16.84 -14.20 -14.44
N GLY A 390 17.78 -13.75 -15.27
CA GLY A 390 18.36 -14.51 -16.37
C GLY A 390 17.31 -15.01 -17.36
N ALA A 391 16.23 -14.27 -17.53
CA ALA A 391 15.18 -14.55 -18.50
C ALA A 391 15.56 -13.94 -19.86
N ASN A 392 15.43 -14.72 -20.92
CA ASN A 392 15.61 -14.25 -22.28
C ASN A 392 14.42 -13.34 -22.68
N PRO A 393 14.65 -12.06 -23.01
CA PRO A 393 13.57 -11.10 -23.32
C PRO A 393 12.81 -11.42 -24.62
N ASN A 394 13.33 -12.33 -25.43
CA ASN A 394 12.69 -12.82 -26.65
C ASN A 394 12.01 -14.19 -26.47
N ALA A 395 12.17 -14.84 -25.31
CA ALA A 395 11.54 -16.12 -25.01
C ALA A 395 10.19 -15.92 -24.31
N ASP A 396 9.11 -16.21 -25.02
CA ASP A 396 7.72 -16.02 -24.57
C ASP A 396 7.44 -16.61 -23.18
N GLU A 397 7.89 -17.83 -22.92
CA GLU A 397 7.62 -18.55 -21.67
C GLU A 397 8.34 -17.93 -20.48
N GLU A 398 9.59 -17.48 -20.68
CA GLU A 398 10.41 -16.88 -19.64
C GLU A 398 9.92 -15.48 -19.28
N VAL A 399 9.55 -14.68 -20.29
CA VAL A 399 8.90 -13.38 -20.10
C VAL A 399 7.57 -13.57 -19.34
N ALA A 400 6.73 -14.52 -19.77
CA ALA A 400 5.46 -14.78 -19.08
C ALA A 400 5.67 -15.24 -17.63
N ARG A 401 6.74 -16.00 -17.34
CA ARG A 401 7.11 -16.42 -15.99
C ARG A 401 7.51 -15.23 -15.13
N TRP A 402 8.37 -14.35 -15.63
CA TRP A 402 8.80 -13.15 -14.90
C TRP A 402 7.61 -12.25 -14.51
N PHE A 403 6.71 -11.99 -15.47
CA PHE A 403 5.48 -11.23 -15.21
C PHE A 403 4.62 -11.85 -14.11
N ARG A 404 4.59 -13.18 -13.98
CA ARG A 404 3.82 -13.87 -12.92
C ARG A 404 4.47 -13.74 -11.54
N ILE A 405 5.80 -13.87 -11.48
CA ILE A 405 6.54 -13.96 -10.22
C ILE A 405 6.51 -12.62 -9.47
N LEU A 406 6.64 -11.50 -10.18
CA LEU A 406 6.73 -10.17 -9.55
C LEU A 406 5.56 -9.23 -9.93
N PRO A 407 5.45 -8.68 -11.16
CA PRO A 407 4.42 -7.67 -11.45
C PRO A 407 2.98 -8.13 -11.17
N ARG A 408 2.62 -9.34 -11.58
CA ARG A 408 1.29 -9.92 -11.37
C ARG A 408 1.02 -10.17 -9.89
N TRP A 409 1.98 -10.78 -9.20
CA TRP A 409 1.84 -11.08 -7.77
C TRP A 409 1.65 -9.80 -6.94
N VAL A 410 2.40 -8.73 -7.23
CA VAL A 410 2.22 -7.43 -6.57
C VAL A 410 0.86 -6.82 -6.91
N ALA A 411 0.45 -6.85 -8.18
CA ALA A 411 -0.85 -6.30 -8.59
C ALA A 411 -2.04 -7.04 -7.96
N ASP A 412 -1.95 -8.36 -7.79
CA ASP A 412 -2.99 -9.17 -7.17
C ASP A 412 -3.19 -8.82 -5.66
N GLN A 413 -2.25 -8.09 -5.04
CA GLN A 413 -2.38 -7.54 -3.67
C GLN A 413 -3.13 -6.20 -3.61
N GLY A 414 -3.50 -5.60 -4.75
CA GLY A 414 -4.28 -4.36 -4.82
C GLY A 414 -3.66 -3.13 -5.49
N PRO A 415 -2.34 -2.83 -5.44
CA PRO A 415 -1.82 -1.63 -6.08
C PRO A 415 -1.95 -1.64 -7.60
N ALA A 416 -1.97 -0.45 -8.20
CA ALA A 416 -1.65 -0.31 -9.62
C ALA A 416 -0.15 -0.59 -9.81
N VAL A 417 0.20 -1.62 -10.58
CA VAL A 417 1.61 -1.87 -10.94
C VAL A 417 1.88 -1.23 -12.30
N VAL A 418 2.87 -0.35 -12.39
CA VAL A 418 3.29 0.30 -13.64
C VAL A 418 4.68 -0.17 -14.02
N ILE A 419 4.77 -0.96 -15.09
CA ILE A 419 6.06 -1.40 -15.63
C ILE A 419 6.57 -0.45 -16.70
N LEU A 420 7.85 -0.11 -16.64
CA LEU A 420 8.51 0.70 -17.67
C LEU A 420 9.27 -0.21 -18.62
N ASP A 421 9.16 0.05 -19.92
CA ASP A 421 9.85 -0.73 -20.97
C ASP A 421 10.33 0.17 -22.12
N HIS A 422 11.26 -0.35 -22.91
CA HIS A 422 11.82 0.37 -24.05
C HIS A 422 11.20 -0.08 -25.38
N VAL A 423 11.28 0.77 -26.39
CA VAL A 423 11.02 0.40 -27.80
C VAL A 423 12.32 0.52 -28.60
N THR A 424 12.42 -0.22 -29.71
CA THR A 424 13.52 0.00 -30.66
C THR A 424 13.30 1.32 -31.41
N LYS A 425 14.39 1.95 -31.85
CA LYS A 425 14.31 3.12 -32.76
C LYS A 425 13.64 2.81 -34.10
N ALA A 426 13.60 1.54 -34.52
CA ALA A 426 12.97 1.12 -35.77
C ALA A 426 11.44 1.01 -35.65
N ASP A 427 10.92 0.74 -34.45
CA ASP A 427 9.50 0.52 -34.18
C ASP A 427 8.89 1.65 -33.33
N SER A 428 9.46 2.85 -33.34
CA SER A 428 8.96 3.99 -32.55
C SER A 428 7.54 4.43 -32.95
N GLU A 429 7.13 4.13 -34.19
CA GLU A 429 5.74 4.28 -34.64
C GLU A 429 4.83 3.07 -34.33
N GLY A 430 5.41 1.97 -33.86
CA GLY A 430 4.69 0.78 -33.45
C GLY A 430 3.92 0.96 -32.13
N LEU A 431 2.96 0.07 -31.88
CA LEU A 431 2.22 -0.04 -30.61
C LEU A 431 2.73 -1.23 -29.77
N TRP A 432 4.04 -1.51 -29.86
CA TRP A 432 4.67 -2.69 -29.29
C TRP A 432 5.97 -2.32 -28.58
N PRO A 433 6.16 -2.75 -27.32
CA PRO A 433 7.45 -2.73 -26.65
C PRO A 433 8.47 -3.68 -27.31
N ILE A 434 9.76 -3.49 -27.06
CA ILE A 434 10.82 -4.36 -27.59
C ILE A 434 10.75 -5.78 -27.02
N GLY A 435 11.06 -6.77 -27.87
CA GLY A 435 11.18 -8.17 -27.48
C GLY A 435 9.89 -8.96 -27.66
N SER A 436 9.64 -9.93 -26.79
CA SER A 436 8.49 -10.83 -26.92
C SER A 436 7.14 -10.09 -26.90
N GLN A 437 6.24 -10.51 -27.80
CA GLN A 437 4.83 -10.06 -27.81
C GLN A 437 4.12 -10.33 -26.47
N ARG A 438 4.64 -11.25 -25.64
CA ARG A 438 4.10 -11.59 -24.32
C ARG A 438 4.12 -10.43 -23.35
N LYS A 439 5.05 -9.49 -23.47
CA LYS A 439 5.08 -8.30 -22.61
C LYS A 439 3.75 -7.53 -22.68
N ARG A 440 3.26 -7.27 -23.90
CA ARG A 440 1.94 -6.62 -24.10
C ARG A 440 0.76 -7.54 -23.76
N ALA A 441 0.90 -8.85 -23.97
CA ALA A 441 -0.16 -9.81 -23.62
C ALA A 441 -0.39 -9.88 -22.09
N ALA A 442 0.69 -9.81 -21.31
CA ALA A 442 0.71 -9.91 -19.85
C ALA A 442 0.09 -8.71 -19.14
N ILE A 443 0.05 -7.52 -19.78
CA ILE A 443 -0.69 -6.35 -19.28
C ILE A 443 -2.16 -6.70 -19.04
N SER A 444 -2.60 -6.55 -17.79
CA SER A 444 -3.97 -6.79 -17.33
C SER A 444 -4.80 -5.51 -17.16
N GLY A 445 -4.16 -4.34 -17.12
CA GLY A 445 -4.78 -3.00 -17.14
C GLY A 445 -4.59 -2.32 -18.50
N ALA A 446 -3.93 -1.16 -18.50
CA ALA A 446 -3.60 -0.39 -19.70
C ALA A 446 -2.11 -0.36 -20.04
N GLN A 447 -1.78 -0.27 -21.33
CA GLN A 447 -0.44 -0.04 -21.86
C GLN A 447 -0.47 1.20 -22.73
N TYR A 448 0.47 2.11 -22.48
CA TYR A 448 0.67 3.31 -23.28
C TYR A 448 2.04 3.32 -23.96
N MET A 449 2.09 3.92 -25.13
CA MET A 449 3.31 4.25 -25.86
C MET A 449 3.59 5.74 -25.70
N LEU A 450 4.72 6.07 -25.12
CA LEU A 450 5.21 7.43 -24.98
C LEU A 450 6.05 7.80 -26.20
N ARG A 451 5.58 8.76 -26.98
CA ARG A 451 6.20 9.21 -28.24
C ARG A 451 6.62 10.67 -28.12
N VAL A 452 7.92 10.94 -28.16
CA VAL A 452 8.42 12.32 -28.13
C VAL A 452 7.94 13.06 -29.38
N VAL A 453 7.16 14.12 -29.19
CA VAL A 453 6.70 14.98 -30.30
C VAL A 453 7.62 16.19 -30.42
N LYS A 454 7.89 16.83 -29.28
CA LYS A 454 8.88 17.92 -29.16
C LYS A 454 9.92 17.49 -28.13
N PRO A 455 11.20 17.28 -28.52
CA PRO A 455 12.26 16.95 -27.59
C PRO A 455 12.36 17.96 -26.44
N PHE A 456 12.74 17.46 -25.27
CA PHE A 456 12.92 18.25 -24.06
C PHE A 456 14.20 17.85 -23.34
N ASP A 457 14.76 18.81 -22.62
CA ASP A 457 15.89 18.64 -21.72
C ASP A 457 15.72 19.61 -20.53
N ARG A 458 16.72 19.69 -19.65
CA ARG A 458 16.68 20.57 -18.46
C ARG A 458 16.54 22.07 -18.78
N THR A 459 16.79 22.46 -20.02
CA THR A 459 16.80 23.86 -20.48
C THR A 459 15.75 24.16 -21.55
N THR A 460 15.20 23.12 -22.18
CA THR A 460 14.30 23.23 -23.32
C THR A 460 12.98 22.54 -23.03
N ALA A 461 11.89 23.31 -23.06
CA ALA A 461 10.54 22.78 -22.91
C ALA A 461 10.08 21.97 -24.14
N GLY A 462 9.45 20.84 -23.89
CA GLY A 462 8.93 19.92 -24.90
C GLY A 462 7.82 19.03 -24.36
N TYR A 463 7.40 18.06 -25.17
CA TYR A 463 6.33 17.14 -24.76
C TYR A 463 6.41 15.81 -25.52
N ALA A 464 5.92 14.78 -24.84
CA ALA A 464 5.71 13.46 -25.40
C ALA A 464 4.22 13.08 -25.32
N ARG A 465 3.75 12.36 -26.33
CA ARG A 465 2.38 11.91 -26.46
C ARG A 465 2.21 10.50 -25.93
N LEU A 466 1.22 10.28 -25.06
CA LEU A 466 0.78 8.96 -24.64
C LEU A 466 -0.30 8.46 -25.60
N VAL A 467 0.01 7.37 -26.30
CA VAL A 467 -0.91 6.66 -27.18
C VAL A 467 -1.29 5.32 -26.55
N ALA A 468 -2.57 5.03 -26.41
CA ALA A 468 -3.01 3.74 -25.89
C ALA A 468 -2.63 2.62 -26.86
N ALA A 469 -1.79 1.67 -26.43
CA ALA A 469 -1.51 0.45 -27.18
C ALA A 469 -2.51 -0.66 -26.84
N LYS A 470 -2.98 -0.68 -25.59
CA LYS A 470 -3.93 -1.67 -25.07
C LYS A 470 -4.65 -1.10 -23.86
N ASP A 471 -5.95 -1.36 -23.78
CA ASP A 471 -6.75 -1.19 -22.57
C ASP A 471 -7.67 -2.40 -22.46
N ARG A 472 -7.52 -3.19 -21.38
CA ARG A 472 -8.36 -4.39 -21.18
C ARG A 472 -9.79 -4.08 -20.77
N SER A 473 -10.00 -2.98 -20.06
CA SER A 473 -11.33 -2.58 -19.57
C SER A 473 -12.07 -1.71 -20.60
N GLY A 474 -11.36 -1.22 -21.62
CA GLY A 474 -11.92 -0.54 -22.79
C GLY A 474 -12.20 0.94 -22.59
N ASN A 475 -11.56 1.59 -21.61
CA ASN A 475 -11.69 3.03 -21.40
C ASN A 475 -11.03 3.83 -22.52
N TYR A 476 -9.92 3.33 -23.07
CA TYR A 476 -9.22 3.93 -24.22
C TYR A 476 -9.10 2.96 -25.40
N ARG A 477 -9.31 3.47 -26.63
CA ARG A 477 -9.17 2.70 -27.87
C ARG A 477 -7.70 2.53 -28.24
N ALA A 478 -7.32 1.39 -28.80
CA ALA A 478 -5.96 1.21 -29.31
C ALA A 478 -5.66 2.24 -30.43
N GLY A 479 -4.52 2.91 -30.34
CA GLY A 479 -4.13 4.02 -31.20
C GLY A 479 -4.67 5.40 -30.78
N GLN A 480 -5.53 5.46 -29.76
CA GLN A 480 -6.04 6.73 -29.24
C GLN A 480 -4.91 7.54 -28.57
N HIS A 481 -4.83 8.83 -28.89
CA HIS A 481 -4.07 9.80 -28.11
C HIS A 481 -4.83 10.04 -26.80
N VAL A 482 -4.23 9.68 -25.67
CA VAL A 482 -4.86 9.73 -24.35
C VAL A 482 -4.43 10.95 -23.56
N ALA A 483 -3.13 11.26 -23.59
CA ALA A 483 -2.57 12.39 -22.87
C ALA A 483 -1.28 12.89 -23.51
N ASP A 484 -0.84 14.09 -23.15
CA ASP A 484 0.50 14.59 -23.40
C ASP A 484 1.24 14.76 -22.07
N LEU A 485 2.44 14.17 -21.97
CA LEU A 485 3.44 14.48 -20.97
C LEU A 485 4.15 15.76 -21.39
N ARG A 486 3.88 16.87 -20.73
CA ARG A 486 4.57 18.15 -20.94
C ARG A 486 5.69 18.28 -19.93
N VAL A 487 6.87 18.69 -20.40
CA VAL A 487 8.07 18.89 -19.57
C VAL A 487 8.64 20.27 -19.89
N SER A 488 8.73 21.13 -18.88
CA SER A 488 9.29 22.48 -19.00
C SER A 488 10.28 22.79 -17.88
N PRO A 489 11.32 23.60 -18.13
CA PRO A 489 12.15 24.16 -17.06
C PRO A 489 11.30 25.05 -16.16
N GLY A 490 11.35 24.82 -14.84
CA GLY A 490 10.71 25.64 -13.81
C GLY A 490 11.74 26.45 -13.01
N PRO A 491 11.31 27.41 -12.17
CA PRO A 491 12.21 28.21 -11.34
C PRO A 491 13.03 27.38 -10.35
N ASP A 492 12.48 26.26 -9.86
CA ASP A 492 13.09 25.37 -8.88
C ASP A 492 13.44 23.98 -9.43
N GLY A 493 13.43 23.79 -10.76
CA GLY A 493 13.72 22.49 -11.37
C GLY A 493 12.98 22.25 -12.68
N VAL A 494 12.13 21.24 -12.72
CA VAL A 494 11.38 20.81 -13.91
C VAL A 494 9.89 20.74 -13.57
N GLU A 495 9.08 21.43 -14.35
CA GLU A 495 7.62 21.28 -14.30
C GLU A 495 7.20 20.15 -15.23
N VAL A 496 6.41 19.21 -14.70
CA VAL A 496 5.86 18.09 -15.46
C VAL A 496 4.35 18.05 -15.28
N ALA A 497 3.62 17.94 -16.39
CA ALA A 497 2.17 17.81 -16.38
C ALA A 497 1.71 16.67 -17.30
N LEU A 498 0.72 15.90 -16.84
CA LEU A 498 0.01 14.91 -17.63
C LEU A 498 -1.35 15.50 -18.04
N VAL A 499 -1.40 16.03 -19.26
CA VAL A 499 -2.58 16.74 -19.76
C VAL A 499 -3.43 15.80 -20.61
N ALA A 500 -4.73 15.66 -20.32
CA ALA A 500 -5.61 14.83 -21.13
C ALA A 500 -5.66 15.32 -22.59
N ALA A 501 -5.70 14.39 -23.52
CA ALA A 501 -5.92 14.71 -24.92
C ALA A 501 -7.36 15.22 -25.11
N ILE A 502 -7.50 16.38 -25.74
CA ILE A 502 -8.81 16.87 -26.18
C ILE A 502 -9.19 16.06 -27.42
N GLU A 503 -10.16 15.15 -27.31
CA GLU A 503 -10.75 14.49 -28.49
C GLU A 503 -11.37 15.58 -29.38
N ARG A 504 -10.73 15.86 -30.52
CA ARG A 504 -11.31 16.71 -31.57
C ARG A 504 -12.31 15.88 -32.36
N ASP A 505 -13.53 16.39 -32.54
CA ASP A 505 -14.46 15.80 -33.51
C ASP A 505 -13.81 15.92 -34.91
N PRO A 506 -13.62 14.82 -35.66
CA PRO A 506 -13.13 14.91 -37.04
C PRO A 506 -14.04 15.73 -37.96
N ALA A 507 -15.28 16.03 -37.55
CA ALA A 507 -16.17 16.97 -38.23
C ALA A 507 -15.90 18.46 -37.89
N GLU A 508 -15.14 18.76 -36.83
CA GLU A 508 -14.74 20.13 -36.51
C GLU A 508 -13.69 20.64 -37.53
N PRO A 509 -13.84 21.87 -38.05
CA PRO A 509 -12.89 22.43 -39.01
C PRO A 509 -11.48 22.48 -38.42
N PHE A 510 -10.50 21.95 -39.15
CA PHE A 510 -9.08 22.02 -38.79
C PHE A 510 -8.65 23.49 -38.57
N ARG A 511 -8.27 23.84 -37.34
CA ARG A 511 -7.79 25.18 -36.95
C ARG A 511 -6.26 25.25 -36.91
N PRO A 512 -5.60 25.96 -37.84
CA PRO A 512 -4.16 26.08 -37.87
C PRO A 512 -3.66 27.19 -36.93
N THR A 513 -3.73 26.96 -35.61
CA THR A 513 -3.49 27.95 -34.53
C THR A 513 -2.16 28.71 -34.66
N THR A 514 -1.06 28.04 -35.03
CA THR A 514 0.24 28.71 -35.26
C THR A 514 0.21 29.69 -36.43
N LEU A 515 -0.50 29.36 -37.52
CA LEU A 515 -0.67 30.28 -38.64
C LEU A 515 -1.65 31.40 -38.30
N MET A 516 -2.67 31.12 -37.47
CA MET A 516 -3.57 32.14 -36.95
C MET A 516 -2.81 33.18 -36.12
N GLU A 517 -1.89 32.77 -35.23
CA GLU A 517 -1.04 33.72 -34.49
C GLU A 517 -0.14 34.55 -35.41
N ARG A 518 0.46 33.93 -36.43
CA ARG A 518 1.28 34.66 -37.40
C ARG A 518 0.47 35.67 -38.21
N VAL A 519 -0.75 35.31 -38.62
CA VAL A 519 -1.67 36.23 -39.31
C VAL A 519 -2.08 37.37 -38.37
N SER A 520 -2.40 37.08 -37.11
CA SER A 520 -2.69 38.11 -36.10
C SER A 520 -1.52 39.09 -35.96
N LYS A 521 -0.30 38.59 -35.75
CA LYS A 521 0.91 39.44 -35.62
C LYS A 521 1.17 40.27 -36.88
N ALA A 522 1.02 39.68 -38.06
CA ALA A 522 1.16 40.41 -39.32
C ALA A 522 0.14 41.54 -39.51
N LEU A 523 -1.08 41.38 -38.96
CA LEU A 523 -2.11 42.42 -38.96
C LEU A 523 -1.91 43.45 -37.82
N GLU A 524 -1.30 43.06 -36.71
CA GLU A 524 -0.90 43.98 -35.62
C GLU A 524 0.21 44.93 -36.08
N ASP A 525 1.19 44.41 -36.81
CA ASP A 525 2.31 45.18 -37.34
C ASP A 525 1.94 46.06 -38.55
N ALA A 526 0.70 45.96 -39.05
CA ALA A 526 0.24 46.69 -40.22
C ALA A 526 -0.37 48.05 -39.85
N GLU A 527 0.18 49.13 -40.42
CA GLU A 527 -0.35 50.49 -40.24
C GLU A 527 -1.66 50.76 -41.02
N ALA A 528 -2.05 49.84 -41.91
CA ALA A 528 -3.25 49.92 -42.72
C ALA A 528 -3.84 48.52 -42.98
N PRO A 529 -5.15 48.42 -43.29
CA PRO A 529 -5.80 47.14 -43.60
C PRO A 529 -5.03 46.38 -44.68
N LEU A 530 -4.83 45.08 -44.48
CA LEU A 530 -4.06 44.25 -45.41
C LEU A 530 -4.96 43.51 -46.39
N SER A 531 -4.55 43.51 -47.66
CA SER A 531 -5.16 42.63 -48.65
C SER A 531 -4.75 41.18 -48.40
N TYR A 532 -5.57 40.25 -48.87
CA TYR A 532 -5.27 38.83 -48.83
C TYR A 532 -3.85 38.47 -49.34
N ARG A 533 -3.42 39.06 -50.48
CA ARG A 533 -2.07 38.83 -51.04
C ARG A 533 -0.97 39.37 -50.14
N SER A 534 -1.22 40.47 -49.44
CA SER A 534 -0.25 41.08 -48.53
C SER A 534 -0.03 40.19 -47.31
N ILE A 535 -1.10 39.59 -46.77
CA ILE A 535 -1.03 38.65 -45.64
C ILE A 535 -0.29 37.37 -46.04
N GLU A 536 -0.59 36.79 -47.21
CA GLU A 536 0.16 35.63 -47.72
C GLU A 536 1.65 35.91 -47.94
N GLY A 537 2.01 37.17 -48.25
CA GLY A 537 3.39 37.60 -48.41
C GLY A 537 4.12 37.84 -47.09
N ALA A 538 3.39 38.29 -46.06
CA ALA A 538 3.94 38.59 -44.73
C ALA A 538 4.09 37.35 -43.84
N VAL A 539 3.28 36.30 -44.06
CA VAL A 539 3.28 35.08 -43.24
C VAL A 539 4.13 33.99 -43.88
N THR A 540 5.10 33.45 -43.13
CA THR A 540 5.90 32.30 -43.55
C THR A 540 5.08 30.99 -43.46
N GLY A 541 4.86 30.32 -44.60
CA GLY A 541 4.11 29.05 -44.65
C GLY A 541 3.56 28.69 -46.05
N ARG A 542 2.77 27.60 -46.14
CA ARG A 542 2.01 27.26 -47.37
C ARG A 542 0.84 28.23 -47.53
N LYS A 543 0.75 28.91 -48.68
CA LYS A 543 -0.28 29.93 -48.99
C LYS A 543 -1.71 29.47 -48.70
N GLY A 544 -2.06 28.25 -49.10
CA GLY A 544 -3.40 27.69 -48.84
C GLY A 544 -3.73 27.47 -47.35
N ALA A 545 -2.73 27.28 -46.50
CA ALA A 545 -2.93 27.12 -45.06
C ALA A 545 -3.05 28.47 -44.33
N ALA A 546 -2.34 29.51 -44.81
CA ALA A 546 -2.53 30.88 -44.33
C ALA A 546 -3.94 31.40 -44.65
N ARG A 547 -4.52 30.96 -45.79
CA ARG A 547 -5.93 31.20 -46.12
C ARG A 547 -6.88 30.67 -45.07
N ALA A 548 -6.76 29.38 -44.78
CA ALA A 548 -7.62 28.71 -43.82
C ALA A 548 -7.50 29.36 -42.42
N ALA A 549 -6.30 29.78 -42.04
CA ALA A 549 -6.08 30.52 -40.79
C ALA A 549 -6.84 31.87 -40.77
N LEU A 550 -6.75 32.64 -41.85
CA LEU A 550 -7.43 33.93 -41.97
C LEU A 550 -8.96 33.77 -41.98
N ASP A 551 -9.48 32.77 -42.70
CA ASP A 551 -10.92 32.50 -42.77
C ASP A 551 -11.49 32.17 -41.37
N VAL A 552 -10.77 31.39 -40.57
CA VAL A 552 -11.13 31.10 -39.16
C VAL A 552 -11.11 32.36 -38.31
N LEU A 553 -10.05 33.18 -38.41
CA LEU A 553 -9.94 34.43 -37.66
C LEU A 553 -11.06 35.43 -37.99
N VAL A 554 -11.51 35.44 -39.25
CA VAL A 554 -12.66 36.27 -39.68
C VAL A 554 -13.96 35.71 -39.12
N ALA A 555 -14.19 34.40 -39.25
CA ALA A 555 -15.41 33.75 -38.76
C ALA A 555 -15.62 33.94 -37.25
N GLU A 556 -14.53 34.00 -36.49
CA GLU A 556 -14.53 34.13 -35.02
C GLU A 556 -14.33 35.58 -34.54
N GLY A 557 -14.39 36.54 -35.46
CA GLY A 557 -14.36 37.98 -35.15
C GLY A 557 -13.03 38.49 -34.61
N PHE A 558 -11.92 37.76 -34.79
CA PHE A 558 -10.58 38.30 -34.53
C PHE A 558 -10.18 39.31 -35.61
N VAL A 559 -10.69 39.13 -36.83
CA VAL A 559 -10.38 39.97 -37.99
C VAL A 559 -11.69 40.42 -38.65
N SER A 560 -11.83 41.70 -38.92
CA SER A 560 -12.92 42.25 -39.72
C SER A 560 -12.53 42.36 -41.19
N VAL A 561 -13.52 42.26 -42.08
CA VAL A 561 -13.30 42.35 -43.53
C VAL A 561 -14.15 43.45 -44.13
N GLU A 562 -13.50 44.37 -44.85
CA GLU A 562 -14.13 45.45 -45.57
C GLU A 562 -13.76 45.42 -47.07
N ASP A 563 -14.61 46.01 -47.91
CA ASP A 563 -14.35 46.14 -49.34
C ASP A 563 -13.42 47.34 -49.62
N GLY A 564 -12.25 47.04 -50.14
CA GLY A 564 -11.27 48.03 -50.60
C GLY A 564 -11.38 48.34 -52.10
N ALA A 565 -10.43 49.14 -52.57
CA ALA A 565 -10.35 49.51 -53.98
C ALA A 565 -10.24 48.26 -54.88
N ARG A 566 -10.97 48.26 -56.00
CA ARG A 566 -11.03 47.16 -56.99
C ARG A 566 -11.61 45.84 -56.43
N ASN A 567 -12.58 45.92 -55.50
CA ASN A 567 -13.21 44.78 -54.85
C ASN A 567 -12.22 43.88 -54.08
N ALA A 568 -11.10 44.44 -53.63
CA ALA A 568 -10.15 43.72 -52.80
C ALA A 568 -10.71 43.61 -51.37
N LYS A 569 -10.73 42.39 -50.81
CA LYS A 569 -11.08 42.19 -49.40
C LYS A 569 -9.92 42.65 -48.52
N MET A 570 -10.18 43.65 -47.69
CA MET A 570 -9.22 44.27 -46.78
C MET A 570 -9.49 43.76 -45.37
N HIS A 571 -8.46 43.29 -44.70
CA HIS A 571 -8.55 42.63 -43.40
C HIS A 571 -7.92 43.53 -42.35
N THR A 572 -8.67 43.77 -41.28
CA THR A 572 -8.23 44.59 -40.14
C THR A 572 -8.34 43.76 -38.88
N LEU A 573 -7.32 43.84 -38.02
CA LEU A 573 -7.38 43.15 -36.74
C LEU A 573 -8.41 43.84 -35.83
N THR A 574 -9.39 43.07 -35.35
CA THR A 574 -10.35 43.51 -34.33
C THR A 574 -9.83 43.23 -32.94
N ARG A 575 -9.27 42.04 -32.73
CA ARG A 575 -8.64 41.63 -31.46
C ARG A 575 -7.47 40.68 -31.76
N ALA A 576 -6.41 40.80 -30.96
CA ALA A 576 -5.25 39.94 -31.09
C ALA A 576 -5.62 38.47 -30.78
N TYR A 577 -5.16 37.57 -31.63
CA TYR A 577 -5.16 36.14 -31.37
C TYR A 577 -3.77 35.71 -30.88
N ARG A 578 -3.74 34.91 -29.81
CA ARG A 578 -2.55 34.27 -29.28
C ARG A 578 -2.81 32.80 -29.08
N GLN A 579 -1.95 31.97 -29.65
CA GLN A 579 -2.05 30.52 -29.52
C GLN A 579 -1.81 30.01 -28.09
N ALA A 580 -1.32 30.85 -27.16
CA ALA A 580 -1.20 30.51 -25.73
C ALA A 580 -2.54 30.57 -24.99
N ASP A 581 -3.51 31.32 -25.53
CA ASP A 581 -4.82 31.56 -24.93
C ASP A 581 -5.92 30.74 -25.60
N ASP A 582 -5.59 29.98 -26.65
CA ASP A 582 -6.53 29.12 -27.37
C ASP A 582 -6.48 27.69 -26.81
N PRO A 583 -7.55 27.18 -26.16
CA PRO A 583 -7.61 25.82 -25.62
C PRO A 583 -7.35 24.72 -26.66
N GLN A 584 -7.55 25.02 -27.95
CA GLN A 584 -7.31 24.08 -29.04
C GLN A 584 -5.89 24.14 -29.59
N SER A 585 -5.02 24.97 -29.02
CA SER A 585 -3.63 25.10 -29.41
C SER A 585 -2.68 24.21 -28.60
N ASP A 586 -1.66 23.67 -29.26
CA ASP A 586 -0.60 22.86 -28.66
C ASP A 586 0.26 23.66 -27.65
N THR A 587 0.18 25.00 -27.68
CA THR A 587 0.88 25.90 -26.76
C THR A 587 -0.03 26.52 -25.71
N TYR A 588 -1.25 26.03 -25.54
CA TYR A 588 -2.19 26.58 -24.56
C TYR A 588 -1.64 26.49 -23.13
N THR A 589 -1.65 27.60 -22.41
CA THR A 589 -1.13 27.72 -21.03
C THR A 589 -2.19 28.05 -19.98
N GLY A 590 -3.48 28.11 -20.33
CA GLY A 590 -4.63 28.18 -19.41
C GLY A 590 -4.49 29.15 -18.23
N GLY A 591 -5.03 30.36 -18.35
CA GLY A 591 -5.05 31.32 -17.25
C GLY A 591 -5.79 30.82 -16.01
N GLY A 592 -5.07 30.67 -14.90
CA GLY A 592 -5.59 30.59 -13.54
C GLY A 592 -6.26 29.26 -13.17
N HIS A 593 -5.86 28.69 -12.03
CA HIS A 593 -6.61 27.63 -11.37
C HIS A 593 -8.09 28.01 -11.22
N SER A 594 -8.95 27.44 -12.07
CA SER A 594 -10.39 27.44 -11.83
C SER A 594 -10.73 26.21 -10.98
N THR A 595 -11.18 26.44 -9.76
CA THR A 595 -11.70 25.45 -8.81
C THR A 595 -13.08 24.88 -9.19
N GLU A 596 -13.52 25.02 -10.44
CA GLU A 596 -14.79 24.45 -10.89
C GLU A 596 -14.56 23.07 -11.51
N LYS A 597 -15.05 22.05 -10.80
CA LYS A 597 -15.18 20.67 -11.30
C LYS A 597 -16.06 20.68 -12.55
N VAL A 598 -15.46 20.42 -13.71
CA VAL A 598 -16.20 20.02 -14.90
C VAL A 598 -16.94 18.73 -14.57
N PRO A 599 -18.27 18.64 -14.74
CA PRO A 599 -19.00 17.42 -14.46
C PRO A 599 -18.51 16.29 -15.39
N PRO A 600 -18.43 15.05 -14.90
CA PRO A 600 -17.97 13.92 -15.69
C PRO A 600 -18.84 13.77 -16.94
N ILE A 601 -18.20 13.51 -18.08
CA ILE A 601 -18.88 13.16 -19.33
C ILE A 601 -19.80 11.97 -19.05
N GLU A 602 -21.11 12.16 -19.22
CA GLU A 602 -22.09 11.09 -19.06
C GLU A 602 -21.78 9.96 -20.06
N CYS A 603 -21.62 8.76 -19.49
CA CYS A 603 -21.35 7.55 -20.22
C CYS A 603 -22.52 7.24 -21.17
N LEU A 604 -22.25 6.99 -22.44
CA LEU A 604 -23.22 6.38 -23.35
C LEU A 604 -23.60 4.99 -22.81
N THR A 605 -24.75 4.91 -22.13
CA THR A 605 -25.37 3.64 -21.78
C THR A 605 -25.80 2.94 -23.06
N VAL A 606 -25.15 1.82 -23.40
CA VAL A 606 -25.73 0.87 -24.34
C VAL A 606 -27.04 0.35 -23.73
N PRO A 607 -28.18 0.41 -24.44
CA PRO A 607 -29.45 -0.05 -23.89
C PRO A 607 -29.35 -1.52 -23.47
N ARG A 608 -29.90 -1.86 -22.29
CA ARG A 608 -30.07 -3.26 -21.86
C ARG A 608 -30.84 -4.03 -22.94
N PRO A 609 -30.50 -5.31 -23.22
CA PRO A 609 -31.42 -6.18 -23.94
C PRO A 609 -32.74 -6.18 -23.16
N ARG A 610 -33.86 -5.90 -23.85
CA ARG A 610 -35.18 -6.07 -23.24
C ARG A 610 -35.36 -7.54 -22.90
N ASP A 611 -35.80 -7.81 -21.67
CA ASP A 611 -36.22 -9.16 -21.27
C ASP A 611 -37.34 -9.65 -22.19
N GLY A 612 -37.14 -10.83 -22.76
CA GLY A 612 -38.14 -11.56 -23.54
C GLY A 612 -37.84 -11.64 -25.04
N ASP A 613 -36.92 -12.53 -25.44
CA ASP A 613 -37.36 -13.72 -26.16
C ASP A 613 -36.29 -14.80 -26.09
N GLY A 614 -36.70 -16.01 -25.70
CA GLY A 614 -35.82 -17.16 -25.62
C GLY A 614 -35.38 -17.60 -27.01
N GLY A 615 -34.10 -17.44 -27.33
CA GLY A 615 -33.49 -18.01 -28.52
C GLY A 615 -33.42 -19.53 -28.46
N ARG A 616 -34.56 -20.22 -28.66
CA ARG A 616 -34.59 -21.62 -29.10
C ARG A 616 -34.24 -21.67 -30.59
N THR A 617 -33.19 -22.42 -30.91
CA THR A 617 -32.88 -22.88 -32.26
C THR A 617 -34.07 -23.64 -32.85
N VAL A 618 -34.71 -23.09 -33.89
CA VAL A 618 -35.54 -23.89 -34.82
C VAL A 618 -35.30 -23.42 -36.26
N LYS A 619 -35.06 -24.41 -37.12
CA LYS A 619 -34.80 -24.30 -38.56
C LYS A 619 -35.96 -23.64 -39.31
N ALA A 620 -35.60 -22.92 -40.37
CA ALA A 620 -36.51 -22.27 -41.30
C ALA A 620 -37.42 -23.26 -42.06
N SER A 621 -38.69 -22.87 -42.25
CA SER A 621 -39.49 -23.17 -43.44
C SER A 621 -40.62 -22.14 -43.59
N PRO A 622 -41.01 -21.78 -44.84
CA PRO A 622 -41.85 -20.61 -45.13
C PRO A 622 -43.34 -20.98 -45.25
N GLY A 623 -44.23 -20.08 -44.85
CA GLY A 623 -45.67 -20.29 -45.08
C GLY A 623 -46.58 -19.28 -44.39
N ASP A 624 -46.90 -18.22 -45.14
CA ASP A 624 -48.22 -17.63 -45.33
C ASP A 624 -49.06 -17.04 -44.17
N SER A 625 -49.60 -15.86 -44.50
CA SER A 625 -50.92 -15.30 -44.13
C SER A 625 -51.16 -14.50 -42.83
N ARG A 626 -51.39 -13.19 -43.06
CA ARG A 626 -52.52 -12.33 -42.61
C ARG A 626 -52.70 -11.94 -41.13
N GLY A 627 -52.96 -10.64 -40.93
CA GLY A 627 -53.80 -10.08 -39.84
C GLY A 627 -53.07 -9.16 -38.87
N THR A 628 -53.06 -7.83 -39.05
CA THR A 628 -54.03 -6.81 -38.59
C THR A 628 -53.63 -6.06 -37.31
N VAL A 629 -53.48 -4.75 -37.53
CA VAL A 629 -53.59 -3.54 -36.70
C VAL A 629 -54.24 -3.64 -35.31
N GLY A 630 -53.64 -2.88 -34.37
CA GLY A 630 -54.29 -2.21 -33.23
C GLY A 630 -53.29 -1.96 -32.08
N ASP A 631 -53.33 -0.93 -31.24
CA ASP A 631 -53.57 0.52 -31.32
C ASP A 631 -53.05 1.06 -29.95
N GLY A 632 -52.77 2.36 -29.84
CA GLY A 632 -51.92 2.95 -28.79
C GLY A 632 -52.35 2.84 -27.31
N GLY A 633 -51.38 3.11 -26.43
CA GLY A 633 -51.56 3.35 -25.00
C GLY A 633 -50.39 4.17 -24.45
N THR A 634 -50.65 5.42 -24.09
CA THR A 634 -49.76 6.41 -23.50
C THR A 634 -49.38 6.07 -22.05
N VAL A 635 -48.12 6.28 -21.67
CA VAL A 635 -47.61 6.12 -20.29
C VAL A 635 -47.34 7.49 -19.66
N THR A 636 -47.92 7.75 -18.50
CA THR A 636 -47.67 8.93 -17.64
C THR A 636 -46.41 8.75 -16.77
N PRO A 637 -45.62 9.79 -16.49
CA PRO A 637 -44.44 9.70 -15.62
C PRO A 637 -44.78 9.92 -14.13
N ILE A 638 -44.07 9.21 -13.25
CA ILE A 638 -44.10 9.34 -11.79
C ILE A 638 -42.93 10.27 -11.36
N PRO A 639 -43.11 11.22 -10.42
CA PRO A 639 -42.05 12.14 -10.03
C PRO A 639 -41.07 11.52 -9.02
N SER A 640 -39.78 11.83 -9.19
CA SER A 640 -38.67 11.49 -8.29
C SER A 640 -38.71 12.32 -7.00
N ARG A 641 -38.34 11.72 -5.85
CA ARG A 641 -38.17 12.42 -4.56
C ARG A 641 -36.68 12.63 -4.27
N SER A 642 -36.30 13.84 -3.88
CA SER A 642 -34.96 14.19 -3.38
C SER A 642 -34.73 13.70 -1.93
N PRO A 643 -33.49 13.38 -1.51
CA PRO A 643 -33.19 12.91 -0.15
C PRO A 643 -33.25 14.04 0.90
N ALA A 644 -33.66 13.68 2.13
CA ALA A 644 -33.77 14.55 3.30
C ALA A 644 -32.89 14.05 4.46
N CYS A 645 -32.54 14.94 5.40
CA CYS A 645 -31.73 14.60 6.57
C CYS A 645 -32.44 13.59 7.51
N PRO A 646 -31.79 12.50 7.95
CA PRO A 646 -32.43 11.43 8.72
C PRO A 646 -32.82 11.81 10.17
N GLU A 647 -32.31 12.91 10.73
CA GLU A 647 -32.65 13.33 12.11
C GLU A 647 -33.77 14.39 12.18
N CYS A 648 -33.95 15.23 11.14
CA CYS A 648 -34.94 16.33 11.15
C CYS A 648 -35.86 16.39 9.92
N ALA A 649 -35.66 15.52 8.92
CA ALA A 649 -36.48 15.40 7.71
C ALA A 649 -36.56 16.64 6.79
N GLU A 650 -35.64 17.61 6.92
CA GLU A 650 -35.54 18.71 5.95
C GLU A 650 -34.80 18.30 4.65
N PRO A 651 -35.20 18.83 3.46
CA PRO A 651 -34.57 18.54 2.18
C PRO A 651 -33.12 19.07 2.10
N LEU A 652 -32.20 18.28 1.55
CA LEU A 652 -30.80 18.69 1.36
C LEU A 652 -30.61 19.25 -0.06
N ASP A 653 -30.52 20.57 -0.19
CA ASP A 653 -30.26 21.22 -1.48
C ASP A 653 -28.77 21.59 -1.65
N GLY A 654 -28.10 20.96 -2.63
CA GLY A 654 -26.87 21.47 -3.28
C GLY A 654 -25.51 20.92 -2.79
N PRO A 655 -24.46 20.86 -3.66
CA PRO A 655 -23.18 20.25 -3.33
C PRO A 655 -22.17 21.28 -2.79
N GLY A 656 -21.84 21.20 -1.49
CA GLY A 656 -20.76 22.01 -0.91
C GLY A 656 -20.70 22.01 0.61
N TYR A 657 -19.85 21.16 1.16
CA TYR A 657 -19.20 21.21 2.49
C TYR A 657 -20.01 21.29 3.80
N THR A 658 -19.69 20.32 4.67
CA THR A 658 -19.45 20.42 6.12
C THR A 658 -20.09 21.58 6.89
N SER A 659 -21.05 21.30 7.78
CA SER A 659 -21.02 21.84 9.14
C SER A 659 -21.99 21.10 10.06
N ARG A 660 -21.51 20.87 11.30
CA ARG A 660 -22.22 20.19 12.39
C ARG A 660 -23.58 20.85 12.65
N CYS A 661 -24.63 20.04 12.75
CA CYS A 661 -25.92 20.44 13.30
C CYS A 661 -25.68 20.97 14.74
N ARG A 662 -25.81 22.29 14.97
CA ARG A 662 -25.66 22.88 16.32
C ARG A 662 -27.03 23.01 17.01
N PRO A 663 -27.13 22.67 18.31
CA PRO A 663 -28.37 22.70 19.06
C PRO A 663 -28.61 24.07 19.71
N ASN A 664 -29.85 24.57 19.60
CA ASN A 664 -30.58 25.49 20.48
C ASN A 664 -31.68 26.17 19.62
N HIS A 665 -32.94 26.34 20.02
CA HIS A 665 -33.44 26.72 21.34
C HIS A 665 -34.97 26.45 21.50
N THR A 666 -35.38 26.31 22.77
CA THR A 666 -36.63 26.79 23.41
C THR A 666 -37.99 26.08 23.26
N GLY A 667 -38.44 25.56 24.40
CA GLY A 667 -39.84 25.38 24.84
C GLY A 667 -39.82 24.53 26.12
N GLY A 668 -39.91 25.04 27.35
CA GLY A 668 -40.84 26.04 27.87
C GLY A 668 -42.00 25.31 28.55
N SER A 669 -41.98 25.16 29.87
CA SER A 669 -43.22 25.07 30.68
C SER A 669 -43.01 25.64 32.10
N ARG A 670 -43.99 26.47 32.46
CA ARG A 670 -44.23 27.36 33.62
C ARG A 670 -44.39 26.63 34.97
N PRO A 671 -44.52 27.33 36.13
CA PRO A 671 -44.77 28.76 36.36
C PRO A 671 -43.69 29.55 37.12
#